data_AF-A0A7C7C982-F1
#
_entry.id   AF-A0A7C7C982-F1
#
_cell.length_a   1.000
_cell.length_b   1.000
_cell.length_c   1.000
_cell.angle_alpha   90.00
_cell.angle_beta   90.00
_cell.angle_gamma   90.00
#
_symmetry.space_group_name_H-M   'P 1'
#
loop_
_entity.id
_entity.type
_entity.pdbx_description
1 polymer ?
#
loop_
_entity_poly.entity_id
_entity_poly.type
_entity_poly.pdbx_seq_one_letter_code
_entity_poly.pdbx_strand_id
1 'polypeptide(L)'
;MSADPNVVLHPDHDFNRIKRANSAPSLATLVEWSGNESMGYMQQEDVNANPPIPFALFYKPSPDITNSVVYLNHADDNIISIVGQDYVRVVGKNPALDPTQTVTFQETDLLGGGVHIEGLDDVSNTADNIVVERMSFKYSANQSIRLTTFCDDAEISYNRIDYAIQAIYNTNNGFKACERMHIHHNFISHINDDLYWPNINDKHGIQMETGNGHIIEYNHIEFAGSHGIAMDLKGDEGAPVNNNIIRYNYVRSTGSVEDNKYNESGFHLEGIHNNIDAEAIKNNIVHNNIFTGSSLAGIFISSAAEPGDGFSWAFYNNVLHNNTVNMAFQDSFDQTSPQYRIGYRFKNNLLTDPLDSTFNGLGYQDTGIVGHIKHAASTNTSLNLDRSGLVFDNNMYWPANDVDGVFSPLFNWILDDLSDLSGWQASTLVDGPSLDTNSTGQDPMYVNASGDFSQKEDYMLQPMSPAIDNGVDVGVTEDIAGNPIYGLPDQGAYEFQPFRVMGTDSIDIAANIRIYGDGKFRNTMISNGIIAAITITPTDGFSVGDYSQYMDLAINVWETNGLHHKQWTAVTPGSGNATFFIGDLKPYTPYLVKQDGTSLLASSSDNLGVMSFIASYGATTTNYQIEDASVAVDTDGDGVSDNYEQCYDGNCINYNPYQPINNPEGTDIDINKIDTDGDGWSDRIEAVYGSSAIDLDSLPVIPVDGDVNLDGLTQANDILLVQRHILGLATLNEEQIAHADYRPQSAGDGSLTLADMIIFLKNYFAY
;
A
#
# COMPACT_ATOMS: atom_id res chain seq x y z
N MET A 1 -78.68 -7.91 -14.62
CA MET A 1 -79.60 -8.99 -14.20
C MET A 1 -79.09 -9.48 -12.85
N SER A 2 -79.81 -9.53 -11.74
CA SER A 2 -81.13 -9.08 -11.31
C SER A 2 -81.08 -8.97 -9.78
N ALA A 3 -81.82 -8.02 -9.22
CA ALA A 3 -81.99 -7.80 -7.79
C ALA A 3 -82.69 -8.97 -7.07
N ASP A 4 -82.46 -9.08 -5.75
CA ASP A 4 -83.55 -9.25 -4.79
C ASP A 4 -83.21 -8.51 -3.47
N PRO A 5 -84.04 -7.53 -3.04
CA PRO A 5 -83.86 -6.73 -1.84
C PRO A 5 -84.75 -7.25 -0.70
N ASN A 6 -84.22 -7.41 0.52
CA ASN A 6 -85.00 -7.34 1.77
C ASN A 6 -84.06 -7.39 2.99
N VAL A 7 -84.09 -6.36 3.83
CA VAL A 7 -84.45 -6.41 5.27
C VAL A 7 -83.96 -5.13 5.99
N VAL A 8 -84.93 -4.22 6.14
CA VAL A 8 -85.31 -3.35 7.28
C VAL A 8 -84.26 -3.01 8.35
N LEU A 9 -84.00 -1.70 8.48
CA LEU A 9 -83.51 -1.03 9.69
C LEU A 9 -84.70 -0.56 10.56
N HIS A 10 -84.65 -0.79 11.87
CA HIS A 10 -85.19 0.14 12.87
C HIS A 10 -84.50 -0.05 14.24
N PRO A 11 -84.30 1.01 15.04
CA PRO A 11 -83.55 1.02 16.28
C PRO A 11 -84.47 0.91 17.53
N ASP A 12 -83.82 0.90 18.70
CA ASP A 12 -84.31 0.98 20.08
C ASP A 12 -84.36 -0.34 20.86
N HIS A 13 -83.44 -0.49 21.84
CA HIS A 13 -83.79 -0.41 23.27
C HIS A 13 -82.55 -0.60 24.18
N ASP A 14 -82.39 0.38 25.08
CA ASP A 14 -81.68 0.33 26.36
C ASP A 14 -82.01 -0.92 27.21
N PHE A 15 -81.04 -1.44 27.97
CA PHE A 15 -81.03 -1.54 29.45
C PHE A 15 -79.93 -2.49 29.97
N ASN A 16 -78.97 -1.89 30.69
CA ASN A 16 -78.46 -2.26 32.02
C ASN A 16 -78.06 -3.69 32.41
N ARG A 17 -76.90 -3.70 33.10
CA ARG A 17 -76.48 -4.55 34.25
C ARG A 17 -76.16 -6.02 33.97
N ILE A 18 -74.87 -6.34 34.05
CA ILE A 18 -74.40 -7.65 34.53
C ILE A 18 -73.59 -7.44 35.82
N LYS A 19 -74.05 -8.13 36.87
CA LYS A 19 -73.45 -8.20 38.21
C LYS A 19 -72.12 -8.95 38.16
N ARG A 20 -71.11 -8.44 38.89
CA ARG A 20 -69.92 -9.22 39.27
C ARG A 20 -70.32 -10.38 40.19
N ALA A 21 -69.84 -11.57 39.87
CA ALA A 21 -69.82 -12.71 40.79
C ALA A 21 -68.35 -13.12 41.00
N ASN A 22 -67.92 -13.12 42.27
CA ASN A 22 -66.65 -13.65 42.71
C ASN A 22 -66.76 -15.17 42.90
N SER A 23 -65.99 -15.95 42.14
CA SER A 23 -65.36 -17.21 42.58
C SER A 23 -64.54 -17.82 41.44
N ALA A 24 -63.28 -18.14 41.72
CA ALA A 24 -62.18 -18.64 40.87
C ALA A 24 -62.44 -19.93 40.06
N PRO A 25 -61.43 -20.51 39.38
CA PRO A 25 -60.57 -19.98 38.31
C PRO A 25 -60.70 -20.84 37.01
N SER A 26 -60.00 -20.43 35.95
CA SER A 26 -59.78 -21.14 34.66
C SER A 26 -60.88 -21.06 33.60
N LEU A 27 -60.62 -20.25 32.56
CA LEU A 27 -60.70 -20.55 31.13
C LEU A 27 -60.57 -19.23 30.36
N ALA A 28 -59.49 -19.11 29.58
CA ALA A 28 -59.27 -17.97 28.70
C ALA A 28 -60.44 -17.84 27.72
N THR A 29 -61.13 -16.70 27.75
CA THR A 29 -62.16 -16.36 26.78
C THR A 29 -61.47 -15.61 25.64
N LEU A 30 -61.46 -16.20 24.45
CA LEU A 30 -61.05 -15.55 23.21
C LEU A 30 -62.10 -14.48 22.88
N VAL A 31 -61.72 -13.21 22.87
CA VAL A 31 -62.56 -12.13 22.36
C VAL A 31 -61.95 -11.68 21.03
N GLU A 32 -62.56 -12.09 19.92
CA GLU A 32 -62.26 -11.52 18.61
C GLU A 32 -63.01 -10.20 18.46
N TRP A 33 -62.28 -9.13 18.17
CA TRP A 33 -62.84 -7.82 17.87
C TRP A 33 -62.51 -7.48 16.42
N SER A 34 -63.53 -7.37 15.57
CA SER A 34 -63.42 -6.97 14.17
C SER A 34 -64.15 -5.63 13.99
N GLY A 35 -63.42 -4.52 14.11
CA GLY A 35 -63.95 -3.18 13.92
C GLY A 35 -62.85 -2.22 13.47
N ASN A 36 -63.12 -1.47 12.40
CA ASN A 36 -62.17 -0.59 11.71
C ASN A 36 -62.34 0.87 12.18
N GLU A 37 -62.24 1.10 13.49
CA GLU A 37 -62.32 2.45 14.07
C GLU A 37 -61.09 2.77 14.93
N SER A 38 -60.64 4.02 14.81
CA SER A 38 -59.50 4.62 15.51
C SER A 38 -59.50 4.34 17.02
N MET A 39 -58.39 3.81 17.55
CA MET A 39 -58.21 3.59 18.98
C MET A 39 -58.26 4.92 19.75
N GLY A 40 -59.31 5.08 20.57
CA GLY A 40 -59.31 6.02 21.68
C GLY A 40 -58.40 5.51 22.80
N TYR A 41 -57.70 6.43 23.45
CA TYR A 41 -56.83 6.20 24.61
C TYR A 41 -57.51 5.29 25.66
N MET A 42 -56.92 4.11 25.90
CA MET A 42 -57.17 3.35 27.13
C MET A 42 -56.12 3.75 28.17
N GLN A 43 -56.54 4.54 29.15
CA GLN A 43 -55.78 4.78 30.37
C GLN A 43 -56.04 3.61 31.32
N GLN A 44 -55.01 2.83 31.64
CA GLN A 44 -55.12 1.75 32.63
C GLN A 44 -55.01 2.34 34.04
N GLU A 45 -56.15 2.63 34.66
CA GLU A 45 -56.24 2.86 36.11
C GLU A 45 -56.43 1.50 36.82
N ASP A 46 -55.34 0.89 37.28
CA ASP A 46 -55.20 0.20 38.58
C ASP A 46 -53.95 -0.69 38.60
N VAL A 47 -52.92 -0.24 39.34
CA VAL A 47 -51.69 -1.00 39.61
C VAL A 47 -51.69 -1.37 41.08
N ASN A 48 -52.15 -2.58 41.44
CA ASN A 48 -52.00 -3.15 42.80
C ASN A 48 -52.24 -4.68 42.85
N ALA A 49 -51.67 -5.46 41.91
CA ALA A 49 -51.63 -6.92 42.03
C ALA A 49 -50.19 -7.42 42.08
N ASN A 50 -49.83 -8.07 43.19
CA ASN A 50 -48.53 -8.67 43.48
C ASN A 50 -48.78 -10.16 43.80
N PRO A 51 -48.07 -11.15 43.19
CA PRO A 51 -46.91 -11.04 42.30
C PRO A 51 -47.24 -11.15 40.80
N PRO A 52 -46.38 -10.63 39.91
CA PRO A 52 -46.58 -10.68 38.46
C PRO A 52 -46.39 -12.11 37.93
N ILE A 53 -47.37 -12.58 37.14
CA ILE A 53 -47.30 -13.84 36.41
C ILE A 53 -46.72 -13.53 35.02
N PRO A 54 -45.67 -14.22 34.55
CA PRO A 54 -45.16 -14.04 33.20
C PRO A 54 -46.18 -14.57 32.19
N PHE A 55 -46.63 -13.71 31.26
CA PHE A 55 -47.39 -14.10 30.08
C PHE A 55 -46.54 -13.83 28.84
N ALA A 56 -46.29 -14.86 28.04
CA ALA A 56 -45.83 -14.71 26.66
C ALA A 56 -47.05 -14.76 25.75
N LEU A 57 -47.32 -13.69 25.01
CA LEU A 57 -48.34 -13.65 23.97
C LEU A 57 -47.64 -13.85 22.62
N PHE A 58 -47.81 -15.02 22.01
CA PHE A 58 -47.39 -15.23 20.63
C PHE A 58 -48.54 -14.82 19.71
N TYR A 59 -48.34 -13.77 18.92
CA TYR A 59 -49.26 -13.39 17.85
C TYR A 59 -48.78 -14.01 16.53
N LYS A 60 -49.66 -14.69 15.81
CA LYS A 60 -49.40 -15.17 14.45
C LYS A 60 -50.00 -14.12 13.49
N PRO A 61 -49.21 -13.44 12.65
CA PRO A 61 -49.76 -12.41 11.78
C PRO A 61 -50.77 -13.01 10.79
N SER A 62 -51.86 -12.28 10.56
CA SER A 62 -52.73 -12.48 9.40
C SER A 62 -51.95 -12.12 8.13
N PRO A 63 -52.18 -12.79 6.98
CA PRO A 63 -51.47 -12.49 5.73
C PRO A 63 -51.61 -11.06 5.20
N ASP A 64 -52.56 -10.27 5.71
CA ASP A 64 -52.95 -8.98 5.15
C ASP A 64 -52.53 -7.75 5.99
N ILE A 65 -51.66 -7.91 7.00
CA ILE A 65 -51.13 -6.79 7.80
C ILE A 65 -49.61 -6.85 7.82
N THR A 66 -48.95 -5.89 7.18
CA THR A 66 -47.49 -5.83 6.95
C THR A 66 -46.67 -5.23 8.09
N ASN A 67 -47.28 -4.88 9.23
CA ASN A 67 -46.55 -4.18 10.31
C ASN A 67 -46.52 -5.04 11.57
N SER A 68 -45.31 -5.44 11.97
CA SER A 68 -45.05 -6.10 13.26
C SER A 68 -44.44 -5.08 14.21
N VAL A 69 -45.07 -4.88 15.37
CA VAL A 69 -44.57 -4.01 16.45
C VAL A 69 -44.03 -4.92 17.55
N VAL A 70 -42.73 -4.81 17.86
CA VAL A 70 -42.11 -5.52 18.99
C VAL A 70 -42.19 -4.63 20.22
N TYR A 71 -42.85 -5.12 21.27
CA TYR A 71 -42.82 -4.53 22.61
C TYR A 71 -41.83 -5.31 23.48
N LEU A 72 -40.74 -4.67 23.90
CA LEU A 72 -39.91 -5.14 25.01
C LEU A 72 -40.29 -4.34 26.25
N ASN A 73 -40.98 -4.97 27.20
CA ASN A 73 -41.23 -4.42 28.52
C ASN A 73 -40.31 -5.16 29.50
N HIS A 74 -39.19 -4.55 29.84
CA HIS A 74 -38.49 -4.85 31.08
C HIS A 74 -38.97 -3.82 32.10
N ALA A 75 -39.61 -4.30 33.18
CA ALA A 75 -39.98 -3.45 34.30
C ALA A 75 -38.70 -3.01 35.02
N ASP A 76 -38.16 -1.86 34.59
CA ASP A 76 -37.59 -0.76 35.37
C ASP A 76 -36.72 0.12 34.41
N ASP A 77 -37.15 1.37 34.21
CA ASP A 77 -36.43 2.53 33.66
C ASP A 77 -35.83 2.53 32.23
N ASN A 78 -36.67 2.34 31.20
CA ASN A 78 -36.53 2.99 29.88
C ASN A 78 -37.89 3.03 29.16
N ILE A 79 -38.37 4.20 28.75
CA ILE A 79 -39.62 4.31 27.98
C ILE A 79 -39.26 4.31 26.48
N ILE A 80 -39.38 3.16 25.83
CA ILE A 80 -39.49 3.08 24.37
C ILE A 80 -40.87 3.62 24.02
N SER A 81 -40.94 4.84 23.47
CA SER A 81 -42.19 5.48 23.08
C SER A 81 -42.43 5.24 21.60
N ILE A 82 -43.31 4.30 21.26
CA ILE A 82 -43.74 4.06 19.87
C ILE A 82 -44.79 5.12 19.51
N VAL A 83 -44.48 6.00 18.55
CA VAL A 83 -45.38 7.05 18.06
C VAL A 83 -45.51 6.94 16.54
N GLY A 84 -46.70 6.55 16.04
CA GLY A 84 -47.05 6.65 14.62
C GLY A 84 -46.39 5.62 13.69
N GLN A 85 -46.84 5.59 12.42
CA GLN A 85 -46.82 4.38 11.57
C GLN A 85 -45.45 3.83 11.12
N ASP A 86 -44.31 4.52 11.30
CA ASP A 86 -43.08 4.18 10.55
C ASP A 86 -41.73 4.33 11.31
N TYR A 87 -41.64 4.36 12.65
CA TYR A 87 -40.30 4.29 13.30
C TYR A 87 -40.32 3.86 14.78
N VAL A 88 -39.17 3.39 15.26
CA VAL A 88 -38.90 3.14 16.70
C VAL A 88 -38.16 4.35 17.27
N ARG A 89 -38.76 5.03 18.26
CA ARG A 89 -38.14 6.14 19.00
C ARG A 89 -37.64 5.65 20.35
N VAL A 90 -36.35 5.83 20.60
CA VAL A 90 -35.76 5.68 21.94
C VAL A 90 -35.66 7.06 22.55
N VAL A 91 -36.29 7.26 23.71
CA VAL A 91 -36.14 8.49 24.49
C VAL A 91 -35.51 8.11 25.82
N GLY A 92 -34.24 8.48 26.00
CA GLY A 92 -33.58 8.37 27.30
C GLY A 92 -34.32 9.24 28.31
N LYS A 93 -34.73 8.67 29.45
CA LYS A 93 -35.42 9.45 30.48
C LYS A 93 -35.03 9.04 31.90
N ASN A 94 -33.79 9.34 32.30
CA ASN A 94 -33.38 9.59 33.70
C ASN A 94 -31.90 10.07 33.73
N PRO A 95 -31.47 10.88 34.72
CA PRO A 95 -30.11 11.38 34.79
C PRO A 95 -29.21 10.22 35.23
N ALA A 96 -28.28 9.86 34.34
CA ALA A 96 -27.43 8.68 34.40
C ALA A 96 -28.18 7.35 34.16
N LEU A 97 -28.40 7.03 32.88
CA LEU A 97 -28.08 5.65 32.47
C LEU A 97 -26.67 5.38 33.00
N ASP A 98 -26.53 4.37 33.84
CA ASP A 98 -25.21 3.85 34.19
C ASP A 98 -24.46 3.67 32.85
N PRO A 99 -23.23 4.19 32.64
CA PRO A 99 -22.49 4.01 31.39
C PRO A 99 -22.31 2.53 30.98
N THR A 100 -22.70 1.59 31.82
CA THR A 100 -22.83 0.16 31.50
C THR A 100 -24.15 -0.27 30.81
N GLN A 101 -25.17 0.59 30.72
CA GLN A 101 -26.47 0.24 30.14
C GLN A 101 -26.52 0.54 28.64
N THR A 102 -26.50 -0.52 27.84
CA THR A 102 -26.61 -0.47 26.38
C THR A 102 -28.06 -0.72 25.95
N VAL A 103 -28.59 0.11 25.06
CA VAL A 103 -29.84 -0.16 24.35
C VAL A 103 -29.50 -0.80 23.00
N THR A 104 -29.88 -2.06 22.83
CA THR A 104 -29.54 -2.85 21.63
C THR A 104 -30.78 -3.14 20.79
N PHE A 105 -30.72 -2.81 19.49
CA PHE A 105 -31.67 -3.26 18.47
C PHE A 105 -31.03 -4.39 17.66
N GLN A 106 -31.68 -5.55 17.58
CA GLN A 106 -31.20 -6.74 16.86
C GLN A 106 -32.35 -7.45 16.13
N GLU A 107 -32.04 -8.03 14.96
CA GLU A 107 -32.84 -9.06 14.27
C GLU A 107 -34.28 -8.69 13.89
N THR A 108 -34.52 -7.50 13.31
CA THR A 108 -35.83 -7.17 12.73
C THR A 108 -35.73 -6.52 11.35
N ASP A 109 -36.68 -6.87 10.48
CA ASP A 109 -36.91 -6.21 9.20
C ASP A 109 -37.90 -5.05 9.41
N LEU A 110 -37.45 -3.82 9.13
CA LEU A 110 -38.31 -2.64 9.13
C LEU A 110 -38.65 -2.28 7.67
N LEU A 111 -39.91 -2.54 7.29
CA LEU A 111 -40.46 -2.11 6.01
C LEU A 111 -41.09 -0.73 6.16
N GLY A 112 -40.57 0.27 5.44
CA GLY A 112 -41.12 1.62 5.43
C GLY A 112 -40.68 2.50 6.61
N GLY A 113 -39.98 1.94 7.60
CA GLY A 113 -39.64 2.63 8.82
C GLY A 113 -38.16 2.67 9.21
N GLY A 114 -37.82 3.64 10.07
CA GLY A 114 -36.47 3.88 10.55
C GLY A 114 -36.31 3.77 12.07
N VAL A 115 -35.08 3.94 12.54
CA VAL A 115 -34.73 4.15 13.94
C VAL A 115 -34.39 5.62 14.12
N HIS A 116 -35.14 6.31 14.98
CA HIS A 116 -34.89 7.71 15.32
C HIS A 116 -34.41 7.80 16.76
N ILE A 117 -33.19 8.28 16.93
CA ILE A 117 -32.50 8.41 18.20
C ILE A 117 -32.30 9.89 18.48
N GLU A 118 -32.83 10.34 19.62
CA GLU A 118 -32.81 11.75 20.01
C GLU A 118 -32.56 11.87 21.51
N GLY A 119 -31.45 12.54 21.85
CA GLY A 119 -31.24 13.10 23.17
C GLY A 119 -32.24 14.23 23.41
N LEU A 120 -32.66 14.40 24.67
CA LEU A 120 -33.53 15.53 25.00
C LEU A 120 -32.67 16.79 25.16
N ASP A 121 -33.15 17.95 24.71
CA ASP A 121 -32.46 19.26 24.73
C ASP A 121 -31.93 19.74 26.11
N ASP A 122 -32.17 18.98 27.18
CA ASP A 122 -31.61 19.27 28.50
C ASP A 122 -30.28 18.55 28.65
N VAL A 123 -29.21 19.30 28.94
CA VAL A 123 -27.79 18.87 29.05
C VAL A 123 -27.53 17.66 29.95
N SER A 124 -28.53 17.21 30.71
CA SER A 124 -28.48 16.01 31.56
C SER A 124 -29.00 14.72 30.90
N ASN A 125 -29.58 14.77 29.70
CA ASN A 125 -30.26 13.65 29.04
C ASN A 125 -29.63 13.33 27.69
N THR A 126 -28.41 12.80 27.73
CA THR A 126 -27.74 12.27 26.55
C THR A 126 -28.28 10.88 26.21
N ALA A 127 -28.42 10.58 24.93
CA ALA A 127 -28.82 9.28 24.40
C ALA A 127 -27.57 8.52 23.95
N ASP A 128 -26.67 8.26 24.90
CA ASP A 128 -25.35 7.68 24.61
C ASP A 128 -25.36 6.15 24.62
N ASN A 129 -24.30 5.53 24.10
CA ASN A 129 -24.05 4.07 24.16
C ASN A 129 -25.17 3.24 23.49
N ILE A 130 -25.68 3.72 22.37
CA ILE A 130 -26.73 3.04 21.61
C ILE A 130 -26.08 2.11 20.58
N VAL A 131 -26.56 0.86 20.53
CA VAL A 131 -26.10 -0.13 19.55
C VAL A 131 -27.26 -0.47 18.61
N VAL A 132 -27.09 -0.17 17.32
CA VAL A 132 -27.99 -0.62 16.25
C VAL A 132 -27.23 -1.63 15.42
N GLU A 133 -27.52 -2.92 15.58
CA GLU A 133 -26.77 -3.96 14.87
C GLU A 133 -27.64 -5.00 14.18
N ARG A 134 -27.17 -5.48 13.02
CA ARG A 134 -27.80 -6.61 12.29
C ARG A 134 -29.28 -6.39 11.95
N MET A 135 -29.66 -5.15 11.71
CA MET A 135 -31.02 -4.77 11.30
C MET A 135 -31.11 -4.69 9.77
N SER A 136 -32.30 -4.94 9.21
CA SER A 136 -32.56 -4.64 7.80
C SER A 136 -33.60 -3.51 7.68
N PHE A 137 -33.18 -2.41 7.05
CA PHE A 137 -34.02 -1.26 6.75
C PHE A 137 -34.31 -1.23 5.25
N LYS A 138 -35.58 -1.22 4.87
CA LYS A 138 -35.98 -1.16 3.46
C LYS A 138 -37.10 -0.15 3.23
N TYR A 139 -36.98 0.61 2.14
CA TYR A 139 -37.99 1.57 1.70
C TYR A 139 -38.29 2.66 2.73
N SER A 140 -37.29 3.04 3.53
CA SER A 140 -37.45 4.10 4.53
C SER A 140 -37.84 5.40 3.82
N ALA A 141 -39.02 5.92 4.13
CA ALA A 141 -39.55 7.15 3.51
C ALA A 141 -38.77 8.42 3.89
N ASN A 142 -37.73 8.29 4.72
CA ASN A 142 -36.83 9.36 5.14
C ASN A 142 -35.45 8.75 5.48
N GLN A 143 -34.87 9.09 6.63
CA GLN A 143 -33.64 8.46 7.13
C GLN A 143 -33.90 7.09 7.76
N SER A 144 -33.06 6.10 7.47
CA SER A 144 -33.19 4.78 8.10
C SER A 144 -32.70 4.78 9.53
N ILE A 145 -31.55 5.42 9.80
CA ILE A 145 -31.06 5.66 11.15
C ILE A 145 -30.77 7.15 11.26
N ARG A 146 -31.55 7.84 12.10
CA ARG A 146 -31.34 9.25 12.40
C ARG A 146 -30.86 9.41 13.82
N LEU A 147 -29.68 10.00 13.94
CA LEU A 147 -29.07 10.43 15.18
C LEU A 147 -29.18 11.95 15.21
N THR A 148 -29.66 12.49 16.32
CA THR A 148 -29.80 13.93 16.48
C THR A 148 -28.82 14.41 17.54
N THR A 149 -29.25 15.22 18.49
CA THR A 149 -28.34 15.92 19.40
C THR A 149 -28.03 15.06 20.61
N PHE A 150 -26.81 15.16 21.12
CA PHE A 150 -26.37 14.48 22.35
C PHE A 150 -26.48 12.94 22.33
N CYS A 151 -26.17 12.28 21.20
CA CYS A 151 -26.09 10.81 21.12
C CYS A 151 -24.65 10.35 20.92
N ASP A 152 -23.82 10.47 21.96
CA ASP A 152 -22.42 10.11 21.88
C ASP A 152 -22.23 8.58 21.98
N ASP A 153 -21.08 8.09 21.49
CA ASP A 153 -20.67 6.68 21.65
C ASP A 153 -21.68 5.67 21.04
N ALA A 154 -22.41 6.08 20.00
CA ALA A 154 -23.30 5.19 19.26
C ALA A 154 -22.53 4.23 18.36
N GLU A 155 -22.88 2.94 18.37
CA GLU A 155 -22.37 1.91 17.46
C GLU A 155 -23.47 1.52 16.47
N ILE A 156 -23.18 1.61 15.18
CA ILE A 156 -24.08 1.19 14.10
C ILE A 156 -23.35 0.16 13.25
N SER A 157 -23.69 -1.12 13.43
CA SER A 157 -22.88 -2.20 12.87
C SER A 157 -23.65 -3.32 12.17
N TYR A 158 -23.07 -3.88 11.10
CA TYR A 158 -23.64 -5.06 10.42
C TYR A 158 -25.09 -4.89 9.91
N ASN A 159 -25.56 -3.66 9.69
CA ASN A 159 -26.91 -3.41 9.19
C ASN A 159 -26.96 -3.50 7.67
N ARG A 160 -28.14 -3.81 7.14
CA ARG A 160 -28.45 -3.75 5.71
C ARG A 160 -29.50 -2.67 5.45
N ILE A 161 -29.13 -1.63 4.72
CA ILE A 161 -30.03 -0.49 4.43
C ILE A 161 -30.19 -0.38 2.92
N ASP A 162 -31.42 -0.58 2.42
CA ASP A 162 -31.73 -0.52 0.99
C ASP A 162 -32.90 0.46 0.72
N TYR A 163 -32.85 1.21 -0.38
CA TYR A 163 -33.98 2.04 -0.85
C TYR A 163 -34.49 3.08 0.16
N ALA A 164 -33.60 3.68 0.96
CA ALA A 164 -33.92 4.78 1.88
C ALA A 164 -33.63 6.13 1.23
N ILE A 165 -34.17 7.25 1.74
CA ILE A 165 -33.76 8.59 1.27
C ILE A 165 -32.33 8.90 1.72
N GLN A 166 -32.04 8.62 3.00
CA GLN A 166 -30.69 8.60 3.55
C GLN A 166 -30.55 7.36 4.43
N ALA A 167 -29.37 6.73 4.44
CA ALA A 167 -29.17 5.54 5.24
C ALA A 167 -28.89 5.89 6.70
N ILE A 168 -27.75 6.52 6.98
CA ILE A 168 -27.35 6.93 8.33
C ILE A 168 -27.12 8.44 8.33
N TYR A 169 -27.83 9.15 9.18
CA TYR A 169 -27.80 10.61 9.24
C TYR A 169 -27.63 11.09 10.67
N ASN A 170 -26.50 11.75 10.92
CA ASN A 170 -26.25 12.49 12.15
C ASN A 170 -26.42 13.98 11.89
N THR A 171 -27.43 14.56 12.52
CA THR A 171 -27.75 15.97 12.43
C THR A 171 -27.68 16.65 13.78
N ASN A 172 -27.16 17.87 13.78
CA ASN A 172 -27.06 18.65 15.00
C ASN A 172 -28.29 19.53 15.24
N ASN A 173 -29.18 19.75 14.25
CA ASN A 173 -30.35 20.65 14.33
C ASN A 173 -30.09 22.01 15.06
N GLY A 174 -28.86 22.54 15.03
CA GLY A 174 -28.49 23.72 15.82
C GLY A 174 -28.24 23.46 17.32
N PHE A 175 -27.66 22.31 17.66
CA PHE A 175 -27.14 22.00 19.00
C PHE A 175 -25.84 21.19 18.91
N LYS A 176 -25.40 20.57 20.01
CA LYS A 176 -24.21 19.69 20.02
C LYS A 176 -24.50 18.43 19.18
N ALA A 177 -23.70 18.21 18.13
CA ALA A 177 -23.70 16.97 17.38
C ALA A 177 -23.30 15.76 18.24
N CYS A 178 -23.68 14.56 17.78
CA CYS A 178 -23.15 13.33 18.33
C CYS A 178 -21.63 13.29 18.21
N GLU A 179 -20.95 12.66 19.16
CA GLU A 179 -19.51 12.43 19.13
C GLU A 179 -19.19 10.93 19.26
N ARG A 180 -17.98 10.54 18.85
CA ARG A 180 -17.40 9.20 19.08
C ARG A 180 -18.23 8.04 18.52
N MET A 181 -19.02 8.30 17.50
CA MET A 181 -19.82 7.26 16.86
C MET A 181 -18.94 6.29 16.08
N HIS A 182 -19.27 5.00 16.14
CA HIS A 182 -18.60 3.93 15.41
C HIS A 182 -19.58 3.29 14.42
N ILE A 183 -19.43 3.60 13.13
CA ILE A 183 -20.30 3.11 12.06
C ILE A 183 -19.49 2.11 11.24
N HIS A 184 -19.81 0.81 11.35
CA HIS A 184 -18.99 -0.19 10.68
C HIS A 184 -19.69 -1.42 10.11
N HIS A 185 -19.09 -2.00 9.07
CA HIS A 185 -19.58 -3.25 8.47
C HIS A 185 -21.03 -3.21 7.97
N ASN A 186 -21.56 -2.03 7.65
CA ASN A 186 -22.92 -1.90 7.10
C ASN A 186 -22.90 -2.10 5.58
N PHE A 187 -23.96 -2.69 5.06
CA PHE A 187 -24.24 -2.75 3.62
C PHE A 187 -25.34 -1.76 3.29
N ILE A 188 -25.01 -0.72 2.54
CA ILE A 188 -25.89 0.40 2.20
C ILE A 188 -26.04 0.42 0.69
N SER A 189 -27.25 0.26 0.18
CA SER A 189 -27.46 0.22 -1.27
C SER A 189 -28.70 0.95 -1.76
N HIS A 190 -28.65 1.44 -3.00
CA HIS A 190 -29.79 2.05 -3.70
C HIS A 190 -30.45 3.17 -2.88
N ILE A 191 -29.63 4.02 -2.27
CA ILE A 191 -30.14 5.12 -1.47
C ILE A 191 -30.71 6.16 -2.41
N ASN A 192 -32.01 6.38 -2.26
CA ASN A 192 -32.85 7.23 -3.08
C ASN A 192 -32.77 6.87 -4.57
N ASP A 193 -33.17 5.65 -4.89
CA ASP A 193 -33.65 5.31 -6.23
C ASP A 193 -34.85 6.24 -6.55
N ASP A 194 -34.79 7.00 -7.64
CA ASP A 194 -35.72 8.09 -7.99
C ASP A 194 -37.18 7.64 -8.17
N LEU A 195 -37.42 6.32 -8.09
CA LEU A 195 -38.73 5.69 -8.11
C LEU A 195 -39.74 6.32 -7.12
N TYR A 196 -39.28 6.88 -5.99
CA TYR A 196 -40.18 7.42 -4.95
C TYR A 196 -40.06 8.93 -4.69
N TRP A 197 -38.88 9.56 -4.84
CA TRP A 197 -38.66 10.97 -4.48
C TRP A 197 -37.67 11.71 -5.41
N PRO A 198 -38.10 12.13 -6.61
CA PRO A 198 -37.20 12.64 -7.66
C PRO A 198 -36.62 14.06 -7.43
N ASN A 199 -36.90 14.72 -6.30
CA ASN A 199 -36.57 16.14 -6.09
C ASN A 199 -35.89 16.46 -4.75
N ILE A 200 -35.34 15.48 -4.04
CA ILE A 200 -34.61 15.73 -2.79
C ILE A 200 -33.13 15.79 -3.13
N ASN A 201 -32.44 16.88 -2.82
CA ASN A 201 -31.05 17.06 -3.28
C ASN A 201 -30.01 16.39 -2.35
N ASP A 202 -30.42 15.92 -1.18
CA ASP A 202 -29.54 15.54 -0.06
C ASP A 202 -29.73 14.05 0.29
N LYS A 203 -29.07 13.16 -0.46
CA LYS A 203 -29.32 11.70 -0.52
C LYS A 203 -28.07 10.87 -0.19
N HIS A 204 -27.68 10.81 1.08
CA HIS A 204 -26.40 10.24 1.48
C HIS A 204 -26.50 8.79 1.96
N GLY A 205 -25.47 8.00 1.68
CA GLY A 205 -25.26 6.72 2.37
C GLY A 205 -25.02 6.98 3.87
N ILE A 206 -23.94 7.67 4.20
CA ILE A 206 -23.63 8.11 5.57
C ILE A 206 -23.38 9.61 5.54
N GLN A 207 -24.09 10.38 6.38
CA GLN A 207 -23.89 11.82 6.52
C GLN A 207 -23.71 12.21 7.98
N MET A 208 -22.72 13.06 8.22
CA MET A 208 -22.33 13.55 9.53
C MET A 208 -22.20 15.07 9.48
N GLU A 209 -23.05 15.82 10.17
CA GLU A 209 -23.09 17.29 10.12
C GLU A 209 -22.08 18.01 11.02
N THR A 210 -21.42 17.30 11.95
CA THR A 210 -20.33 17.77 12.84
C THR A 210 -20.05 16.65 13.85
N GLY A 211 -19.00 16.82 14.67
CA GLY A 211 -18.70 15.91 15.76
C GLY A 211 -17.25 15.42 15.75
N ASN A 212 -16.82 14.93 16.92
CA ASN A 212 -15.45 14.52 17.17
C ASN A 212 -15.32 13.01 17.30
N GLY A 213 -14.20 12.47 16.83
CA GLY A 213 -13.80 11.10 17.14
C GLY A 213 -14.67 10.04 16.49
N HIS A 214 -15.40 10.37 15.42
CA HIS A 214 -16.15 9.37 14.68
C HIS A 214 -15.20 8.38 14.00
N ILE A 215 -15.60 7.11 13.98
CA ILE A 215 -14.93 6.04 13.24
C ILE A 215 -15.94 5.47 12.24
N ILE A 216 -15.68 5.61 10.95
CA ILE A 216 -16.50 5.07 9.87
C ILE A 216 -15.67 4.06 9.10
N GLU A 217 -15.94 2.76 9.27
CA GLU A 217 -15.07 1.73 8.70
C GLU A 217 -15.72 0.45 8.17
N TYR A 218 -15.09 -0.18 7.18
CA TYR A 218 -15.57 -1.45 6.60
C TYR A 218 -17.01 -1.41 6.04
N ASN A 219 -17.55 -0.23 5.72
CA ASN A 219 -18.88 -0.13 5.12
C ASN A 219 -18.81 -0.38 3.62
N HIS A 220 -19.80 -1.07 3.07
CA HIS A 220 -20.04 -1.20 1.64
C HIS A 220 -21.19 -0.29 1.28
N ILE A 221 -20.93 0.73 0.47
CA ILE A 221 -21.93 1.70 0.01
C ILE A 221 -22.00 1.65 -1.50
N GLU A 222 -23.16 1.36 -2.07
CA GLU A 222 -23.35 1.34 -3.52
C GLU A 222 -24.63 2.02 -3.97
N PHE A 223 -24.61 2.67 -5.14
CA PHE A 223 -25.80 3.32 -5.71
C PHE A 223 -26.43 4.34 -4.74
N ALA A 224 -25.60 5.14 -4.09
CA ALA A 224 -26.08 6.25 -3.27
C ALA A 224 -26.44 7.45 -4.14
N GLY A 225 -27.63 8.00 -3.98
CA GLY A 225 -28.20 8.99 -4.91
C GLY A 225 -27.49 10.34 -4.96
N SER A 226 -26.84 10.80 -3.88
CA SER A 226 -25.95 11.97 -3.89
C SER A 226 -24.52 11.56 -3.53
N HIS A 227 -24.26 11.23 -2.27
CA HIS A 227 -22.92 10.93 -1.80
C HIS A 227 -22.86 9.59 -1.06
N GLY A 228 -21.74 8.88 -1.20
CA GLY A 228 -21.50 7.68 -0.41
C GLY A 228 -21.34 8.02 1.07
N ILE A 229 -20.30 8.79 1.38
CA ILE A 229 -20.02 9.34 2.71
C ILE A 229 -19.92 10.85 2.61
N ALA A 230 -20.61 11.58 3.49
CA ALA A 230 -20.52 13.02 3.60
C ALA A 230 -20.19 13.46 5.02
N MET A 231 -19.18 14.33 5.13
CA MET A 231 -18.88 15.11 6.31
C MET A 231 -19.36 16.52 5.99
N ASP A 232 -20.61 16.79 6.35
CA ASP A 232 -21.20 18.11 6.22
C ASP A 232 -20.76 18.94 7.42
N LEU A 233 -20.24 20.14 7.21
CA LEU A 233 -19.73 21.00 8.27
C LEU A 233 -20.76 22.08 8.64
N LYS A 234 -22.05 21.87 8.35
CA LYS A 234 -23.17 22.73 8.77
C LYS A 234 -23.40 22.63 10.29
N GLY A 235 -22.50 23.21 11.07
CA GLY A 235 -22.58 23.36 12.52
C GLY A 235 -22.98 24.75 12.97
N ASP A 236 -23.64 24.83 14.12
CA ASP A 236 -23.63 26.04 14.95
C ASP A 236 -22.20 26.45 15.30
N GLU A 237 -21.99 27.75 15.51
CA GLU A 237 -20.69 28.34 15.86
C GLU A 237 -19.97 27.52 16.95
N GLY A 238 -18.84 26.91 16.58
CA GLY A 238 -17.92 26.24 17.49
C GLY A 238 -18.11 24.72 17.65
N ALA A 239 -18.97 24.05 16.88
CA ALA A 239 -19.04 22.60 16.87
C ALA A 239 -17.74 21.98 16.28
N PRO A 240 -16.96 21.23 17.07
CA PRO A 240 -15.69 20.67 16.62
C PRO A 240 -15.88 19.47 15.66
N VAL A 241 -15.02 19.39 14.65
CA VAL A 241 -14.87 18.28 13.71
C VAL A 241 -13.44 17.80 13.75
N ASN A 242 -13.11 17.05 14.80
CA ASN A 242 -11.74 16.65 15.09
C ASN A 242 -11.57 15.16 15.27
N ASN A 243 -10.39 14.67 14.88
CA ASN A 243 -9.96 13.29 15.13
C ASN A 243 -10.93 12.24 14.54
N ASN A 244 -11.64 12.56 13.47
CA ASN A 244 -12.50 11.60 12.78
C ASN A 244 -11.64 10.69 11.90
N ILE A 245 -11.96 9.39 11.88
CA ILE A 245 -11.26 8.37 11.10
C ILE A 245 -12.26 7.71 10.16
N ILE A 246 -12.04 7.82 8.85
CA ILE A 246 -12.83 7.14 7.82
C ILE A 246 -11.91 6.18 7.08
N ARG A 247 -12.09 4.87 7.23
CA ARG A 247 -11.16 3.89 6.67
C ARG A 247 -11.79 2.60 6.18
N TYR A 248 -11.14 1.92 5.26
CA TYR A 248 -11.56 0.58 4.82
C TYR A 248 -12.97 0.50 4.22
N ASN A 249 -13.55 1.62 3.78
CA ASN A 249 -14.86 1.64 3.16
C ASN A 249 -14.74 1.36 1.65
N TYR A 250 -15.71 0.61 1.12
CA TYR A 250 -15.89 0.42 -0.32
C TYR A 250 -17.13 1.18 -0.76
N VAL A 251 -16.90 2.26 -1.50
CA VAL A 251 -17.96 3.14 -2.00
C VAL A 251 -17.93 3.11 -3.52
N ARG A 252 -19.04 2.68 -4.12
CA ARG A 252 -19.13 2.58 -5.58
C ARG A 252 -20.40 3.17 -6.16
N SER A 253 -20.30 3.65 -7.39
CA SER A 253 -21.45 4.06 -8.21
C SER A 253 -22.35 5.07 -7.49
N THR A 254 -21.75 6.11 -6.91
CA THR A 254 -22.55 7.20 -6.35
C THR A 254 -23.10 8.05 -7.49
N GLY A 255 -24.39 8.32 -7.41
CA GLY A 255 -25.16 8.99 -8.42
C GLY A 255 -26.27 8.14 -9.00
N SER A 256 -27.38 8.80 -9.34
CA SER A 256 -28.48 8.09 -10.01
C SER A 256 -28.10 7.83 -11.47
N VAL A 257 -28.44 6.64 -11.98
CA VAL A 257 -28.28 6.32 -13.41
C VAL A 257 -29.22 7.17 -14.29
N GLU A 258 -30.27 7.76 -13.70
CA GLU A 258 -31.38 8.37 -14.44
C GLU A 258 -31.45 9.91 -14.37
N ASP A 259 -30.90 10.55 -13.34
CA ASP A 259 -30.96 12.00 -13.13
C ASP A 259 -29.56 12.64 -13.04
N ASN A 260 -29.11 13.21 -14.16
CA ASN A 260 -27.87 14.00 -14.35
C ASN A 260 -27.81 15.32 -13.52
N LYS A 261 -28.39 15.39 -12.32
CA LYS A 261 -28.69 16.69 -11.69
C LYS A 261 -27.83 17.08 -10.49
N TYR A 262 -27.03 16.20 -9.89
CA TYR A 262 -26.39 16.52 -8.60
C TYR A 262 -24.90 16.18 -8.51
N ASN A 263 -24.26 16.79 -7.51
CA ASN A 263 -22.82 16.76 -7.27
C ASN A 263 -22.38 15.42 -6.65
N GLU A 264 -22.47 14.31 -7.37
CA GLU A 264 -22.46 12.99 -6.72
C GLU A 264 -21.05 12.43 -6.48
N SER A 265 -20.66 12.25 -5.21
CA SER A 265 -19.29 11.84 -4.86
C SER A 265 -19.18 10.65 -3.91
N GLY A 266 -18.10 9.90 -4.04
CA GLY A 266 -17.77 8.80 -3.13
C GLY A 266 -17.62 9.30 -1.69
N PHE A 267 -16.78 10.31 -1.51
CA PHE A 267 -16.64 11.09 -0.28
C PHE A 267 -16.90 12.57 -0.55
N HIS A 268 -17.66 13.23 0.32
CA HIS A 268 -17.90 14.67 0.25
C HIS A 268 -17.52 15.33 1.58
N LEU A 269 -16.70 16.37 1.49
CA LEU A 269 -16.51 17.33 2.57
C LEU A 269 -17.28 18.61 2.21
N GLU A 270 -18.44 18.79 2.85
CA GLU A 270 -19.35 19.90 2.52
C GLU A 270 -19.23 21.06 3.50
N GLY A 271 -19.17 22.29 2.96
CA GLY A 271 -19.69 23.50 3.61
C GLY A 271 -19.13 23.91 4.97
N ILE A 272 -17.97 24.58 5.01
CA ILE A 272 -17.72 25.59 6.04
C ILE A 272 -18.55 26.82 5.69
N HIS A 273 -19.73 26.90 6.27
CA HIS A 273 -20.40 28.19 6.41
C HIS A 273 -19.52 29.08 7.31
N ASN A 274 -19.52 30.40 7.07
CA ASN A 274 -18.59 31.43 7.58
C ASN A 274 -18.34 31.53 9.12
N ASN A 275 -18.80 30.54 9.88
CA ASN A 275 -18.99 30.58 11.32
C ASN A 275 -18.29 29.42 12.07
N ILE A 276 -17.60 28.50 11.39
CA ILE A 276 -16.77 27.49 12.08
C ILE A 276 -15.39 28.07 12.34
N ASP A 277 -14.98 28.06 13.60
CA ASP A 277 -13.62 28.42 14.00
C ASP A 277 -12.62 27.45 13.36
N ALA A 278 -11.59 27.97 12.69
CA ALA A 278 -10.48 27.20 12.13
C ALA A 278 -9.90 26.17 13.12
N GLU A 279 -9.84 26.54 14.41
CA GLU A 279 -9.32 25.65 15.47
C GLU A 279 -10.21 24.43 15.73
N ALA A 280 -11.43 24.44 15.20
CA ALA A 280 -12.44 23.41 15.36
C ALA A 280 -12.32 22.26 14.36
N ILE A 281 -11.48 22.35 13.31
CA ILE A 281 -11.28 21.28 12.31
C ILE A 281 -9.81 20.85 12.25
N LYS A 282 -9.46 19.73 12.88
CA LYS A 282 -8.10 19.20 12.94
C LYS A 282 -8.04 17.68 13.05
N ASN A 283 -6.96 17.12 12.51
CA ASN A 283 -6.57 15.72 12.65
C ASN A 283 -7.60 14.70 12.14
N ASN A 284 -8.39 15.04 11.13
CA ASN A 284 -9.29 14.07 10.50
C ASN A 284 -8.54 13.26 9.44
N ILE A 285 -8.75 11.94 9.40
CA ILE A 285 -8.00 11.03 8.54
C ILE A 285 -8.98 10.18 7.72
N VAL A 286 -8.78 10.14 6.41
CA VAL A 286 -9.49 9.30 5.45
C VAL A 286 -8.47 8.39 4.81
N HIS A 287 -8.46 7.09 5.13
CA HIS A 287 -7.42 6.20 4.61
C HIS A 287 -7.84 4.80 4.22
N ASN A 288 -7.14 4.17 3.28
CA ASN A 288 -7.42 2.81 2.82
C ASN A 288 -8.89 2.61 2.39
N ASN A 289 -9.53 3.63 1.82
CA ASN A 289 -10.86 3.51 1.23
C ASN A 289 -10.76 3.31 -0.29
N ILE A 290 -11.83 2.79 -0.88
CA ILE A 290 -11.97 2.66 -2.33
C ILE A 290 -13.21 3.45 -2.74
N PHE A 291 -13.02 4.49 -3.56
CA PHE A 291 -14.07 5.33 -4.14
C PHE A 291 -14.09 5.14 -5.65
N THR A 292 -15.16 4.55 -6.19
CA THR A 292 -15.21 4.20 -7.61
C THR A 292 -16.54 4.46 -8.28
N GLY A 293 -16.54 4.76 -9.59
CA GLY A 293 -17.78 4.88 -10.36
C GLY A 293 -18.63 6.09 -9.97
N SER A 294 -18.09 7.09 -9.25
CA SER A 294 -18.84 8.26 -8.83
C SER A 294 -19.10 9.19 -10.01
N SER A 295 -20.34 9.67 -10.17
CA SER A 295 -20.73 10.46 -11.35
C SER A 295 -20.13 11.89 -11.35
N LEU A 296 -19.78 12.46 -10.20
CA LEU A 296 -19.00 13.70 -10.10
C LEU A 296 -17.56 13.41 -9.68
N ALA A 297 -17.34 12.93 -8.46
CA ALA A 297 -15.98 12.75 -7.96
C ALA A 297 -15.77 11.61 -6.98
N GLY A 298 -14.58 11.00 -6.97
CA GLY A 298 -14.21 10.05 -5.90
C GLY A 298 -14.17 10.74 -4.55
N ILE A 299 -13.44 11.87 -4.47
CA ILE A 299 -13.41 12.78 -3.33
C ILE A 299 -13.81 14.17 -3.81
N PHE A 300 -14.80 14.77 -3.15
CA PHE A 300 -15.23 16.14 -3.40
C PHE A 300 -15.08 17.00 -2.16
N ILE A 301 -14.43 18.15 -2.28
CA ILE A 301 -14.20 19.10 -1.19
C ILE A 301 -14.77 20.44 -1.63
N SER A 302 -15.90 20.85 -1.06
CA SER A 302 -16.61 22.08 -1.48
C SER A 302 -16.36 23.29 -0.58
N SER A 303 -15.47 23.18 0.39
CA SER A 303 -15.04 24.31 1.23
C SER A 303 -13.61 24.14 1.77
N ALA A 304 -12.96 25.26 2.09
CA ALA A 304 -11.59 25.28 2.61
C ALA A 304 -11.60 25.42 4.14
N ALA A 305 -11.06 24.43 4.85
CA ALA A 305 -10.82 24.49 6.29
C ALA A 305 -9.48 25.12 6.59
N GLU A 306 -9.48 26.26 7.30
CA GLU A 306 -8.28 26.83 7.89
C GLU A 306 -7.66 25.81 8.87
N PRO A 307 -6.44 25.30 8.62
CA PRO A 307 -5.73 24.54 9.62
C PRO A 307 -5.37 25.48 10.77
N GLY A 308 -5.74 25.09 12.00
CA GLY A 308 -5.00 25.52 13.19
C GLY A 308 -3.56 24.98 13.17
N ASP A 309 -2.95 24.77 14.34
CA ASP A 309 -1.65 24.09 14.46
C ASP A 309 -1.77 22.61 14.02
N GLY A 310 -1.62 22.30 12.72
CA GLY A 310 -1.70 20.93 12.19
C GLY A 310 -2.22 20.80 10.77
N PHE A 311 -2.90 19.70 10.48
CA PHE A 311 -3.69 19.49 9.26
C PHE A 311 -5.17 19.35 9.62
N SER A 312 -6.06 19.80 8.73
CA SER A 312 -7.50 19.67 8.92
C SER A 312 -7.97 18.27 8.50
N TRP A 313 -7.57 17.86 7.29
CA TRP A 313 -7.88 16.55 6.72
C TRP A 313 -6.67 15.91 6.05
N ALA A 314 -6.48 14.61 6.30
CA ALA A 314 -5.47 13.79 5.68
C ALA A 314 -6.12 12.65 4.89
N PHE A 315 -5.67 12.43 3.67
CA PHE A 315 -6.16 11.41 2.76
C PHE A 315 -5.00 10.49 2.39
N TYR A 316 -4.97 9.29 2.96
CA TYR A 316 -3.85 8.37 2.84
C TYR A 316 -4.25 7.05 2.20
N ASN A 317 -3.44 6.50 1.30
CA ASN A 317 -3.63 5.12 0.84
C ASN A 317 -5.04 4.84 0.28
N ASN A 318 -5.74 5.82 -0.34
CA ASN A 318 -7.06 5.58 -0.92
C ASN A 318 -6.94 5.19 -2.40
N VAL A 319 -7.89 4.41 -2.91
CA VAL A 319 -8.08 4.19 -4.36
C VAL A 319 -9.23 5.05 -4.84
N LEU A 320 -9.00 5.83 -5.88
CA LEU A 320 -10.00 6.64 -6.56
C LEU A 320 -10.00 6.18 -8.02
N HIS A 321 -10.97 5.36 -8.40
CA HIS A 321 -10.96 4.69 -9.70
C HIS A 321 -12.23 4.95 -10.48
N ASN A 322 -12.15 5.27 -11.78
CA ASN A 322 -13.33 5.32 -12.64
C ASN A 322 -14.41 6.28 -12.13
N ASN A 323 -13.99 7.43 -11.61
CA ASN A 323 -14.87 8.54 -11.26
C ASN A 323 -14.77 9.61 -12.35
N THR A 324 -15.80 10.43 -12.57
CA THR A 324 -15.70 11.55 -13.55
C THR A 324 -14.51 12.47 -13.27
N VAL A 325 -14.28 12.76 -11.98
CA VAL A 325 -13.01 13.31 -11.49
C VAL A 325 -12.58 12.49 -10.29
N ASN A 326 -11.31 12.10 -10.16
CA ASN A 326 -10.93 11.37 -8.95
C ASN A 326 -11.01 12.28 -7.71
N MET A 327 -10.51 13.50 -7.80
CA MET A 327 -10.54 14.48 -6.72
C MET A 327 -10.98 15.85 -7.23
N ALA A 328 -11.99 16.45 -6.61
CA ALA A 328 -12.48 17.77 -6.98
C ALA A 328 -12.51 18.71 -5.78
N PHE A 329 -12.03 19.93 -5.99
CA PHE A 329 -12.07 21.04 -5.05
C PHE A 329 -13.03 22.10 -5.60
N GLN A 330 -13.85 22.67 -4.74
CA GLN A 330 -14.70 23.81 -5.06
C GLN A 330 -14.51 24.88 -3.98
N ASP A 331 -14.31 26.12 -4.42
CA ASP A 331 -14.29 27.27 -3.51
C ASP A 331 -15.72 27.73 -3.21
N SER A 332 -16.05 27.83 -1.93
CA SER A 332 -17.31 28.44 -1.48
C SER A 332 -17.28 29.95 -1.70
N PHE A 333 -18.35 30.49 -2.30
CA PHE A 333 -18.48 31.83 -2.88
C PHE A 333 -18.34 33.06 -1.96
N ASP A 334 -18.04 32.92 -0.66
CA ASP A 334 -17.99 34.09 0.23
C ASP A 334 -16.65 34.83 0.16
N GLN A 335 -16.55 35.73 -0.82
CA GLN A 335 -15.39 36.57 -1.12
C GLN A 335 -15.03 37.59 -0.01
N THR A 336 -15.74 37.62 1.12
CA THR A 336 -15.55 38.65 2.14
C THR A 336 -14.54 38.31 3.23
N SER A 337 -14.15 37.03 3.39
CA SER A 337 -13.13 36.61 4.37
C SER A 337 -11.74 36.46 3.70
N PRO A 338 -10.72 37.27 4.05
CA PRO A 338 -9.50 37.37 3.24
C PRO A 338 -8.48 36.22 3.29
N GLN A 339 -8.59 35.14 4.08
CA GLN A 339 -7.45 34.21 4.29
C GLN A 339 -7.81 32.75 4.62
N TYR A 340 -8.50 32.03 3.74
CA TYR A 340 -8.60 30.56 3.90
C TYR A 340 -7.25 29.88 3.59
N ARG A 341 -6.60 29.37 4.63
CA ARG A 341 -5.50 28.40 4.52
C ARG A 341 -6.10 27.03 4.25
N ILE A 342 -5.54 26.28 3.31
CA ILE A 342 -5.98 24.91 3.05
C ILE A 342 -5.06 23.97 3.83
N GLY A 343 -5.61 23.18 4.75
CA GLY A 343 -4.85 22.25 5.62
C GLY A 343 -4.87 20.79 5.21
N TYR A 344 -4.93 20.50 3.91
CA TYR A 344 -5.15 19.13 3.40
C TYR A 344 -3.86 18.40 3.05
N ARG A 345 -3.79 17.10 3.37
CA ARG A 345 -2.65 16.23 3.01
C ARG A 345 -3.13 15.04 2.20
N PHE A 346 -2.49 14.78 1.07
CA PHE A 346 -2.80 13.66 0.19
C PHE A 346 -1.53 12.85 -0.04
N LYS A 347 -1.47 11.64 0.54
CA LYS A 347 -0.29 10.79 0.40
C LYS A 347 -0.64 9.36 0.03
N ASN A 348 0.21 8.70 -0.74
CA ASN A 348 0.04 7.29 -1.10
C ASN A 348 -1.30 6.97 -1.78
N ASN A 349 -2.02 7.93 -2.36
CA ASN A 349 -3.30 7.65 -3.00
C ASN A 349 -3.07 7.14 -4.43
N LEU A 350 -3.98 6.29 -4.89
CA LEU A 350 -4.00 5.70 -6.22
C LEU A 350 -5.18 6.28 -7.00
N LEU A 351 -4.92 7.22 -7.89
CA LEU A 351 -5.95 7.89 -8.69
C LEU A 351 -5.92 7.28 -10.09
N THR A 352 -6.91 6.46 -10.43
CA THR A 352 -6.94 5.81 -11.74
C THR A 352 -8.20 5.97 -12.59
N ASP A 353 -7.99 5.89 -13.91
CA ASP A 353 -8.96 5.80 -14.99
C ASP A 353 -10.17 6.73 -14.81
N PRO A 354 -10.01 8.06 -14.68
CA PRO A 354 -11.17 8.92 -14.56
C PRO A 354 -12.07 8.74 -15.80
N LEU A 355 -13.39 8.67 -15.58
CA LEU A 355 -14.36 8.36 -16.64
C LEU A 355 -14.29 9.40 -17.75
N ASP A 356 -13.90 8.98 -18.97
CA ASP A 356 -14.08 9.75 -20.19
C ASP A 356 -15.57 9.95 -20.45
N SER A 357 -16.12 10.98 -19.83
CA SER A 357 -17.51 11.31 -19.94
C SER A 357 -17.65 12.68 -20.59
N THR A 358 -18.42 12.68 -21.67
CA THR A 358 -19.04 13.87 -22.28
C THR A 358 -20.07 14.52 -21.34
N PHE A 359 -19.85 14.46 -20.01
CA PHE A 359 -20.78 14.85 -18.96
C PHE A 359 -20.95 16.38 -18.94
N ASN A 360 -21.85 16.86 -19.81
CA ASN A 360 -22.33 18.24 -19.89
C ASN A 360 -23.43 18.55 -18.85
N GLY A 361 -23.56 17.70 -17.81
CA GLY A 361 -24.74 17.65 -16.94
C GLY A 361 -24.69 18.53 -15.70
N LEU A 362 -23.51 18.94 -15.24
CA LEU A 362 -23.45 19.90 -14.13
C LEU A 362 -24.07 21.21 -14.61
N GLY A 363 -25.11 21.69 -13.93
CA GLY A 363 -25.65 23.04 -14.14
C GLY A 363 -24.61 24.16 -13.96
N TYR A 364 -23.37 23.81 -13.60
CA TYR A 364 -22.15 24.60 -13.79
C TYR A 364 -21.78 24.63 -15.28
N GLN A 365 -22.24 25.67 -15.97
CA GLN A 365 -22.19 25.86 -17.42
C GLN A 365 -20.80 25.92 -18.09
N ASP A 366 -19.71 25.50 -17.45
CA ASP A 366 -18.43 25.54 -18.15
C ASP A 366 -17.44 24.45 -17.75
N THR A 367 -16.90 23.83 -18.81
CA THR A 367 -15.75 22.92 -18.88
C THR A 367 -16.01 21.43 -18.63
N GLY A 368 -16.39 20.71 -19.69
CA GLY A 368 -16.39 19.25 -19.80
C GLY A 368 -14.97 18.65 -19.67
N ILE A 369 -14.37 18.83 -18.51
CA ILE A 369 -13.02 18.42 -18.17
C ILE A 369 -13.11 17.32 -17.11
N VAL A 370 -12.73 16.12 -17.55
CA VAL A 370 -12.45 14.88 -16.81
C VAL A 370 -10.99 14.94 -16.32
N GLY A 371 -10.66 14.37 -15.16
CA GLY A 371 -9.27 14.36 -14.71
C GLY A 371 -9.04 13.70 -13.36
N HIS A 372 -7.77 13.58 -12.97
CA HIS A 372 -7.44 13.09 -11.63
C HIS A 372 -7.75 14.13 -10.56
N ILE A 373 -7.38 15.39 -10.80
CA ILE A 373 -7.63 16.49 -9.88
C ILE A 373 -8.25 17.69 -10.62
N LYS A 374 -9.34 18.24 -10.09
CA LYS A 374 -10.00 19.43 -10.61
C LYS A 374 -10.21 20.46 -9.52
N HIS A 375 -9.95 21.73 -9.81
CA HIS A 375 -10.40 22.85 -8.98
C HIS A 375 -11.44 23.67 -9.76
N ALA A 376 -12.68 23.64 -9.28
CA ALA A 376 -13.78 24.40 -9.87
C ALA A 376 -13.79 25.83 -9.30
N ALA A 377 -13.12 26.75 -10.00
CA ALA A 377 -13.25 28.19 -9.76
C ALA A 377 -14.65 28.65 -10.12
N SER A 378 -15.36 29.25 -9.19
CA SER A 378 -16.73 29.63 -9.45
C SER A 378 -16.88 30.97 -10.19
N THR A 379 -15.85 31.83 -10.22
CA THR A 379 -15.77 33.05 -11.05
C THR A 379 -14.33 33.55 -11.24
N ASN A 380 -14.10 34.32 -12.31
CA ASN A 380 -12.81 34.86 -12.82
C ASN A 380 -12.03 35.81 -11.88
N THR A 381 -12.29 35.80 -10.58
CA THR A 381 -11.55 36.62 -9.61
C THR A 381 -10.40 35.79 -9.05
N SER A 382 -9.17 36.28 -9.26
CA SER A 382 -7.93 35.72 -8.71
C SER A 382 -8.01 35.60 -7.18
N LEU A 383 -8.54 34.49 -6.68
CA LEU A 383 -8.49 34.13 -5.27
C LEU A 383 -7.07 33.68 -4.96
N ASN A 384 -6.37 34.47 -4.14
CA ASN A 384 -5.12 34.07 -3.52
C ASN A 384 -5.43 33.03 -2.44
N LEU A 385 -5.67 31.78 -2.85
CA LEU A 385 -5.68 30.66 -1.91
C LEU A 385 -4.31 30.60 -1.24
N ASP A 386 -4.27 30.63 0.10
CA ASP A 386 -3.06 30.33 0.84
C ASP A 386 -2.87 28.81 0.80
N ARG A 387 -2.04 28.38 -0.16
CA ARG A 387 -1.79 26.97 -0.46
C ARG A 387 -0.72 26.36 0.47
N SER A 388 -0.20 27.10 1.44
CA SER A 388 0.92 26.66 2.27
C SER A 388 0.67 25.41 3.12
N GLY A 389 -0.59 25.07 3.40
CA GLY A 389 -0.96 23.84 4.13
C GLY A 389 -1.40 22.66 3.26
N LEU A 390 -1.48 22.84 1.94
CA LEU A 390 -1.85 21.78 1.00
C LEU A 390 -0.60 20.96 0.62
N VAL A 391 -0.65 19.65 0.85
CA VAL A 391 0.48 18.75 0.59
C VAL A 391 0.00 17.58 -0.26
N PHE A 392 0.61 17.38 -1.42
CA PHE A 392 0.56 16.10 -2.13
C PHE A 392 1.96 15.46 -2.08
N ASP A 393 2.03 14.15 -1.88
CA ASP A 393 3.31 13.46 -1.76
C ASP A 393 3.13 11.96 -2.01
N ASN A 394 3.92 11.38 -2.92
CA ASN A 394 3.88 9.95 -3.24
C ASN A 394 2.48 9.48 -3.67
N ASN A 395 1.73 10.23 -4.47
CA ASN A 395 0.49 9.72 -5.09
C ASN A 395 0.79 9.09 -6.48
N MET A 396 -0.01 8.13 -6.90
CA MET A 396 0.05 7.54 -8.24
C MET A 396 -1.14 7.99 -9.09
N TYR A 397 -0.88 8.31 -10.35
CA TYR A 397 -1.83 8.83 -11.32
C TYR A 397 -1.81 7.97 -12.59
N TRP A 398 -2.91 7.27 -12.92
CA TRP A 398 -2.97 6.37 -14.08
C TRP A 398 -4.34 6.37 -14.77
N PRO A 399 -4.52 6.46 -16.09
CA PRO A 399 -3.50 6.64 -17.09
C PRO A 399 -2.86 8.02 -16.92
N ALA A 400 -1.53 8.04 -16.91
CA ALA A 400 -0.81 9.30 -16.88
C ALA A 400 -0.97 10.09 -18.19
N ASN A 401 -1.41 9.43 -19.28
CA ASN A 401 -1.73 10.01 -20.57
C ASN A 401 -2.98 9.32 -21.13
N ASP A 402 -4.01 10.07 -21.47
CA ASP A 402 -5.25 9.56 -22.06
C ASP A 402 -4.99 8.72 -23.34
N VAL A 403 -5.86 7.76 -23.61
CA VAL A 403 -5.73 6.72 -24.68
C VAL A 403 -5.63 7.32 -26.10
N ASP A 404 -6.01 8.58 -26.27
CA ASP A 404 -5.98 9.31 -27.54
C ASP A 404 -4.87 10.38 -27.64
N GLY A 405 -3.98 10.48 -26.64
CA GLY A 405 -2.93 11.51 -26.62
C GLY A 405 -3.46 12.95 -26.54
N VAL A 406 -4.77 13.13 -26.33
CA VAL A 406 -5.40 14.41 -25.99
C VAL A 406 -5.43 14.47 -24.47
N PHE A 407 -4.50 15.22 -23.90
CA PHE A 407 -4.49 15.51 -22.49
C PHE A 407 -5.74 16.31 -22.10
N SER A 408 -6.72 15.65 -21.46
CA SER A 408 -7.56 16.38 -20.52
C SER A 408 -6.65 16.79 -19.35
N PRO A 409 -6.62 18.07 -18.93
CA PRO A 409 -5.67 18.52 -17.91
C PRO A 409 -5.87 17.66 -16.66
N LEU A 410 -4.88 16.79 -16.38
CA LEU A 410 -4.87 15.92 -15.20
C LEU A 410 -5.05 16.73 -13.92
N PHE A 411 -4.64 18.00 -13.98
CA PHE A 411 -4.69 18.98 -12.92
C PHE A 411 -5.16 20.32 -13.51
N ASN A 412 -6.47 20.53 -13.59
CA ASN A 412 -7.02 21.85 -13.88
C ASN A 412 -7.07 22.64 -12.56
N TRP A 413 -5.95 23.23 -12.18
CA TRP A 413 -5.87 24.15 -11.06
C TRP A 413 -5.86 25.58 -11.60
N ILE A 414 -6.74 26.42 -11.07
CA ILE A 414 -6.85 27.86 -11.36
C ILE A 414 -5.48 28.47 -11.72
N LEU A 415 -5.30 28.70 -13.03
CA LEU A 415 -4.26 29.50 -13.72
C LEU A 415 -3.11 28.77 -14.42
N ASP A 416 -2.88 27.48 -14.18
CA ASP A 416 -1.85 26.71 -14.89
C ASP A 416 -2.49 25.46 -15.49
N ASP A 417 -2.74 25.44 -16.80
CA ASP A 417 -3.16 24.23 -17.53
C ASP A 417 -2.01 23.21 -17.50
N LEU A 418 -1.86 22.49 -16.38
CA LEU A 418 -0.85 21.47 -16.18
C LEU A 418 -1.28 20.20 -16.92
N SER A 419 -0.78 20.09 -18.14
CA SER A 419 -1.14 19.04 -19.08
C SER A 419 -0.22 17.82 -19.02
N ASP A 420 0.56 17.60 -17.97
CA ASP A 420 1.29 16.34 -17.74
C ASP A 420 1.75 16.22 -16.28
N LEU A 421 2.17 15.00 -15.90
CA LEU A 421 2.69 14.72 -14.57
C LEU A 421 3.97 15.52 -14.26
N SER A 422 4.81 15.79 -15.27
CA SER A 422 6.04 16.57 -15.07
C SER A 422 5.73 18.01 -14.71
N GLY A 423 4.73 18.62 -15.33
CA GLY A 423 4.19 19.93 -15.01
C GLY A 423 3.57 19.95 -13.61
N TRP A 424 2.83 18.91 -13.22
CA TRP A 424 2.34 18.74 -11.85
C TRP A 424 3.47 18.68 -10.81
N GLN A 425 4.48 17.86 -11.06
CA GLN A 425 5.66 17.70 -10.18
C GLN A 425 6.51 18.98 -10.10
N ALA A 426 6.60 19.72 -11.21
CA ALA A 426 7.37 20.97 -11.30
C ALA A 426 6.60 22.20 -10.84
N SER A 427 5.26 22.12 -10.76
CA SER A 427 4.42 23.23 -10.32
C SER A 427 4.74 23.54 -8.86
N THR A 428 5.34 24.69 -8.66
CA THR A 428 5.55 25.27 -7.35
C THR A 428 4.36 26.13 -7.01
N LEU A 429 3.85 25.98 -5.79
CA LEU A 429 2.98 27.01 -5.22
C LEU A 429 3.72 28.35 -5.24
N VAL A 430 3.03 29.46 -5.52
CA VAL A 430 3.63 30.81 -5.70
C VAL A 430 4.61 31.20 -4.57
N ASP A 431 4.47 30.59 -3.38
CA ASP A 431 5.39 30.72 -2.25
C ASP A 431 5.66 29.38 -1.50
N GLY A 432 5.53 28.22 -2.15
CA GLY A 432 5.60 26.91 -1.48
C GLY A 432 6.38 25.82 -2.24
N PRO A 433 6.53 24.62 -1.64
CA PRO A 433 7.17 23.48 -2.31
C PRO A 433 6.40 23.09 -3.57
N SER A 434 7.06 22.30 -4.42
CA SER A 434 6.43 21.56 -5.51
C SER A 434 5.23 20.75 -5.02
N LEU A 435 4.19 20.63 -5.85
CA LEU A 435 2.91 20.04 -5.45
C LEU A 435 3.01 18.57 -5.04
N ASP A 436 3.59 17.71 -5.89
CA ASP A 436 3.80 16.28 -5.60
C ASP A 436 5.08 15.74 -6.27
N THR A 437 6.27 16.16 -5.83
CA THR A 437 7.53 15.76 -6.49
C THR A 437 7.75 14.25 -6.56
N ASN A 438 7.19 13.50 -5.61
CA ASN A 438 7.38 12.06 -5.47
C ASN A 438 6.28 11.24 -6.14
N SER A 439 5.37 11.87 -6.89
CA SER A 439 4.30 11.16 -7.59
C SER A 439 4.82 10.23 -8.69
N THR A 440 4.01 9.23 -9.06
CA THR A 440 4.29 8.34 -10.20
C THR A 440 3.14 8.30 -11.19
N GLY A 441 3.47 8.04 -12.46
CA GLY A 441 2.53 8.01 -13.58
C GLY A 441 2.57 6.68 -14.32
N GLN A 442 2.48 5.56 -13.60
CA GLN A 442 2.65 4.21 -14.13
C GLN A 442 1.40 3.36 -13.87
N ASP A 443 1.21 2.30 -14.67
CA ASP A 443 0.12 1.34 -14.50
C ASP A 443 0.21 0.70 -13.12
N PRO A 444 -0.83 0.77 -12.27
CA PRO A 444 -0.84 0.12 -10.96
C PRO A 444 -0.79 -1.40 -11.05
N MET A 445 -1.00 -1.99 -12.24
CA MET A 445 -1.00 -3.43 -12.48
C MET A 445 -1.94 -4.16 -11.50
N TYR A 446 -3.24 -3.86 -11.55
CA TYR A 446 -4.22 -4.59 -10.74
C TYR A 446 -4.29 -6.07 -11.11
N VAL A 447 -4.58 -6.95 -10.13
CA VAL A 447 -4.79 -8.39 -10.36
C VAL A 447 -5.99 -8.64 -11.27
N ASN A 448 -7.03 -7.80 -11.17
CA ASN A 448 -8.19 -7.89 -12.05
C ASN A 448 -7.85 -7.43 -13.47
N ALA A 449 -7.49 -8.38 -14.33
CA ALA A 449 -7.24 -8.13 -15.74
C ALA A 449 -8.52 -7.97 -16.59
N SER A 450 -9.71 -8.20 -16.02
CA SER A 450 -10.97 -8.16 -16.79
C SER A 450 -11.45 -6.74 -17.12
N GLY A 451 -11.00 -5.75 -16.33
CA GLY A 451 -11.46 -4.36 -16.42
C GLY A 451 -12.84 -4.10 -15.80
N ASP A 452 -13.53 -5.14 -15.30
CA ASP A 452 -14.79 -4.99 -14.56
C ASP A 452 -14.51 -4.90 -13.06
N PHE A 453 -14.37 -3.66 -12.56
CA PHE A 453 -14.06 -3.35 -11.15
C PHE A 453 -15.33 -3.29 -10.28
N SER A 454 -16.04 -4.42 -10.20
CA SER A 454 -17.32 -4.53 -9.49
C SER A 454 -17.20 -5.02 -8.05
N GLN A 455 -16.03 -5.49 -7.65
CA GLN A 455 -15.72 -5.99 -6.32
C GLN A 455 -14.56 -5.21 -5.70
N LYS A 456 -14.49 -5.18 -4.37
CA LYS A 456 -13.38 -4.50 -3.68
C LYS A 456 -12.03 -5.20 -3.93
N GLU A 457 -12.00 -6.51 -4.16
CA GLU A 457 -10.76 -7.28 -4.39
C GLU A 457 -10.13 -6.99 -5.76
N ASP A 458 -10.85 -6.32 -6.66
CA ASP A 458 -10.37 -6.01 -8.00
C ASP A 458 -9.17 -5.06 -8.02
N TYR A 459 -8.94 -4.34 -6.91
CA TYR A 459 -7.89 -3.35 -6.74
C TYR A 459 -6.61 -3.89 -6.08
N MET A 460 -6.50 -5.20 -5.87
CA MET A 460 -5.25 -5.82 -5.40
C MET A 460 -4.13 -5.65 -6.43
N LEU A 461 -2.89 -5.46 -5.97
CA LEU A 461 -1.73 -5.23 -6.84
C LEU A 461 -1.09 -6.55 -7.31
N GLN A 462 -0.62 -6.60 -8.56
CA GLN A 462 0.24 -7.68 -9.06
C GLN A 462 1.66 -7.55 -8.48
N PRO A 463 2.44 -8.66 -8.38
CA PRO A 463 3.77 -8.66 -7.76
C PRO A 463 4.81 -7.70 -8.34
N MET A 464 4.59 -7.22 -9.57
CA MET A 464 5.48 -6.31 -10.30
C MET A 464 4.95 -4.87 -10.36
N SER A 465 3.87 -4.59 -9.64
CA SER A 465 3.26 -3.26 -9.62
C SER A 465 4.27 -2.20 -9.16
N PRO A 466 4.34 -1.05 -9.85
CA PRO A 466 5.14 0.09 -9.41
C PRO A 466 4.57 0.81 -8.18
N ALA A 467 3.35 0.46 -7.75
CA ALA A 467 2.77 1.00 -6.53
C ALA A 467 3.37 0.36 -5.27
N ILE A 468 4.05 -0.78 -5.41
CA ILE A 468 4.56 -1.56 -4.27
C ILE A 468 5.82 -0.91 -3.68
N ASP A 469 5.83 -0.72 -2.36
CA ASP A 469 6.89 -0.06 -1.59
C ASP A 469 7.26 1.35 -2.09
N ASN A 470 6.30 2.04 -2.72
CA ASN A 470 6.54 3.35 -3.35
C ASN A 470 5.86 4.52 -2.61
N GLY A 471 5.14 4.23 -1.52
CA GLY A 471 4.59 5.25 -0.63
C GLY A 471 5.60 5.81 0.37
N VAL A 472 5.09 6.64 1.28
CA VAL A 472 5.80 7.17 2.45
C VAL A 472 5.08 6.73 3.73
N ASP A 473 5.81 6.57 4.82
CA ASP A 473 5.21 6.26 6.12
C ASP A 473 4.26 7.39 6.55
N VAL A 474 2.99 7.02 6.75
CA VAL A 474 1.89 7.88 7.20
C VAL A 474 1.23 7.35 8.47
N GLY A 475 1.84 6.36 9.14
CA GLY A 475 1.35 5.75 10.37
C GLY A 475 0.27 4.69 10.19
N VAL A 476 -0.01 4.25 8.95
CA VAL A 476 -0.89 3.10 8.69
C VAL A 476 -0.12 1.79 8.96
N THR A 477 -0.78 0.83 9.61
CA THR A 477 -0.17 -0.46 9.97
C THR A 477 -0.81 -1.65 9.26
N GLU A 478 -1.96 -1.45 8.64
CA GLU A 478 -2.70 -2.48 7.91
C GLU A 478 -3.48 -1.90 6.72
N ASP A 479 -3.70 -2.72 5.70
CA ASP A 479 -4.45 -2.39 4.50
C ASP A 479 -5.98 -2.61 4.65
N ILE A 480 -6.75 -2.40 3.57
CA ILE A 480 -8.21 -2.61 3.57
C ILE A 480 -8.65 -4.05 3.85
N ALA A 481 -7.79 -5.03 3.61
CA ALA A 481 -8.04 -6.43 3.92
C ALA A 481 -7.55 -6.84 5.32
N GLY A 482 -6.99 -5.91 6.10
CA GLY A 482 -6.39 -6.17 7.42
C GLY A 482 -5.04 -6.86 7.33
N ASN A 483 -4.38 -6.81 6.18
CA ASN A 483 -3.02 -7.33 6.02
C ASN A 483 -2.01 -6.31 6.56
N PRO A 484 -0.90 -6.78 7.17
CA PRO A 484 0.16 -5.89 7.61
C PRO A 484 0.89 -5.23 6.44
N ILE A 485 1.42 -4.03 6.67
CA ILE A 485 2.28 -3.31 5.71
C ILE A 485 3.68 -3.92 5.67
N TYR A 486 4.18 -4.27 4.48
CA TYR A 486 5.51 -4.81 4.22
C TYR A 486 6.42 -3.70 3.65
N GLY A 487 7.47 -3.34 4.39
CA GLY A 487 8.38 -2.27 3.96
C GLY A 487 7.73 -0.88 4.08
N LEU A 488 7.72 -0.11 2.98
CA LEU A 488 6.99 1.16 2.92
C LEU A 488 5.56 0.90 2.44
N PRO A 489 4.54 1.63 2.91
CA PRO A 489 3.18 1.43 2.45
C PRO A 489 3.06 1.48 0.92
N ASP A 490 2.32 0.54 0.35
CA ASP A 490 1.97 0.58 -1.06
C ASP A 490 1.05 1.76 -1.38
N GLN A 491 1.12 2.30 -2.59
CA GLN A 491 0.18 3.34 -3.04
C GLN A 491 -1.19 2.70 -3.31
N GLY A 492 -2.24 3.24 -2.69
CA GLY A 492 -3.60 2.70 -2.75
C GLY A 492 -4.02 1.95 -1.48
N ALA A 493 -5.19 1.31 -1.54
CA ALA A 493 -5.88 0.78 -0.35
C ALA A 493 -5.42 -0.63 0.05
N TYR A 494 -4.84 -1.38 -0.88
CA TYR A 494 -4.31 -2.73 -0.65
C TYR A 494 -2.80 -2.71 -0.53
N GLU A 495 -2.30 -3.57 0.34
CA GLU A 495 -0.89 -3.89 0.46
C GLU A 495 -0.59 -5.21 -0.26
N PHE A 496 0.44 -5.23 -1.10
CA PHE A 496 0.95 -6.44 -1.69
C PHE A 496 1.60 -7.34 -0.63
N GLN A 497 1.03 -8.52 -0.45
CA GLN A 497 1.58 -9.51 0.47
C GLN A 497 2.61 -10.40 -0.23
N PRO A 498 3.90 -10.37 0.16
CA PRO A 498 4.88 -11.30 -0.37
C PRO A 498 4.48 -12.73 0.01
N PHE A 499 4.49 -13.63 -0.97
CA PHE A 499 4.05 -15.01 -0.80
C PHE A 499 5.20 -16.03 -0.80
N ARG A 500 6.43 -15.59 -1.11
CA ARG A 500 7.61 -16.46 -1.12
C ARG A 500 8.33 -16.41 0.21
N VAL A 501 8.92 -17.53 0.63
CA VAL A 501 9.59 -17.69 1.92
C VAL A 501 11.05 -18.10 1.71
N MET A 502 11.96 -17.35 2.33
CA MET A 502 13.40 -17.59 2.28
C MET A 502 13.74 -18.99 2.80
N GLY A 503 14.56 -19.73 2.03
CA GLY A 503 14.93 -21.11 2.33
C GLY A 503 13.90 -22.17 1.95
N THR A 504 12.69 -21.77 1.52
CA THR A 504 11.67 -22.68 0.96
C THR A 504 11.52 -22.47 -0.55
N ASP A 505 11.36 -21.22 -0.97
CA ASP A 505 11.20 -20.85 -2.37
C ASP A 505 12.55 -20.51 -3.01
N SER A 506 12.71 -20.89 -4.28
CA SER A 506 13.90 -20.55 -5.06
C SER A 506 13.92 -19.09 -5.48
N ILE A 507 15.12 -18.52 -5.56
CA ILE A 507 15.36 -17.14 -5.99
C ILE A 507 15.77 -17.16 -7.46
N ASP A 508 15.15 -16.30 -8.26
CA ASP A 508 15.51 -16.15 -9.67
C ASP A 508 16.63 -15.13 -9.83
N ILE A 509 17.67 -15.47 -10.61
CA ILE A 509 18.87 -14.66 -10.73
C ILE A 509 18.63 -13.32 -11.43
N ALA A 510 17.63 -13.21 -12.31
CA ALA A 510 17.33 -11.98 -13.04
C ALA A 510 16.27 -11.12 -12.35
N ALA A 511 15.54 -11.70 -11.40
CA ALA A 511 14.40 -11.04 -10.80
C ALA A 511 14.79 -9.98 -9.77
N ASN A 512 16.01 -10.00 -9.23
CA ASN A 512 16.32 -9.35 -7.95
C ASN A 512 15.28 -9.72 -6.86
N ILE A 513 15.59 -9.52 -5.59
CA ILE A 513 14.59 -9.74 -4.55
C ILE A 513 14.67 -8.69 -3.47
N ARG A 514 13.53 -8.44 -2.84
CA ARG A 514 13.42 -7.74 -1.55
C ARG A 514 12.98 -8.73 -0.50
N ILE A 515 13.79 -8.86 0.55
CA ILE A 515 13.58 -9.73 1.71
C ILE A 515 13.08 -8.86 2.86
N TYR A 516 12.12 -9.38 3.63
CA TYR A 516 11.51 -8.72 4.78
C TYR A 516 11.93 -9.39 6.10
N GLY A 517 11.71 -8.70 7.23
CA GLY A 517 12.14 -9.12 8.57
C GLY A 517 11.54 -10.46 9.06
N ASP A 518 10.45 -10.91 8.46
CA ASP A 518 9.77 -12.18 8.73
C ASP A 518 10.26 -13.33 7.82
N GLY A 519 11.21 -13.05 6.93
CA GLY A 519 11.80 -14.00 6.00
C GLY A 519 10.99 -14.23 4.73
N LYS A 520 9.88 -13.52 4.53
CA LYS A 520 9.23 -13.48 3.22
C LYS A 520 10.02 -12.61 2.26
N PHE A 521 9.81 -12.83 0.97
CA PHE A 521 10.41 -12.00 -0.08
C PHE A 521 9.52 -11.86 -1.30
N ARG A 522 9.81 -10.84 -2.11
CA ARG A 522 9.23 -10.65 -3.44
C ARG A 522 10.33 -10.41 -4.47
N ASN A 523 9.99 -10.66 -5.73
CA ASN A 523 10.80 -10.25 -6.87
C ASN A 523 10.60 -8.75 -7.11
N THR A 524 11.65 -8.03 -7.50
CA THR A 524 11.56 -6.59 -7.84
C THR A 524 11.77 -6.32 -9.34
N MET A 525 12.06 -7.37 -10.12
CA MET A 525 12.21 -7.41 -11.56
C MET A 525 11.55 -8.70 -12.10
N ILE A 526 11.37 -8.76 -13.42
CA ILE A 526 10.81 -9.92 -14.10
C ILE A 526 11.77 -11.12 -14.01
N SER A 527 11.24 -12.27 -13.61
CA SER A 527 11.95 -13.56 -13.55
C SER A 527 12.20 -14.13 -14.95
N ASN A 528 13.35 -14.80 -15.16
CA ASN A 528 13.67 -15.51 -16.40
C ASN A 528 13.63 -17.05 -16.27
N GLY A 529 13.34 -17.57 -15.07
CA GLY A 529 13.25 -18.98 -14.73
C GLY A 529 14.57 -19.62 -14.26
N ILE A 530 15.69 -18.90 -14.28
CA ILE A 530 16.98 -19.42 -13.82
C ILE A 530 17.12 -19.16 -12.33
N ILE A 531 17.27 -20.24 -11.56
CA ILE A 531 17.29 -20.18 -10.10
C ILE A 531 18.70 -20.18 -9.52
N ALA A 532 18.89 -19.46 -8.41
CA ALA A 532 20.05 -19.54 -7.56
C ALA A 532 19.73 -20.30 -6.26
N ALA A 533 20.60 -21.25 -5.90
CA ALA A 533 20.58 -21.89 -4.60
C ALA A 533 21.24 -20.99 -3.53
N ILE A 534 20.59 -19.88 -3.18
CA ILE A 534 21.01 -18.99 -2.08
C ILE A 534 19.94 -18.93 -1.01
N THR A 535 20.34 -18.97 0.26
CA THR A 535 19.46 -18.69 1.40
C THR A 535 20.18 -17.73 2.34
N ILE A 536 19.45 -16.75 2.86
CA ILE A 536 19.97 -15.71 3.74
C ILE A 536 19.11 -15.71 5.00
N THR A 537 19.72 -15.68 6.17
CA THR A 537 18.97 -15.60 7.44
C THR A 537 19.70 -14.66 8.38
N PRO A 538 19.01 -13.68 9.01
CA PRO A 538 19.62 -12.90 10.09
C PRO A 538 20.22 -13.84 11.13
N THR A 539 21.37 -13.47 11.72
CA THR A 539 22.01 -14.33 12.74
C THR A 539 21.13 -14.61 13.96
N ASP A 540 20.22 -13.69 14.29
CA ASP A 540 19.22 -13.85 15.36
C ASP A 540 17.91 -14.51 14.87
N GLY A 541 17.84 -14.92 13.60
CA GLY A 541 16.66 -15.44 12.94
C GLY A 541 15.72 -14.35 12.43
N PHE A 542 14.73 -14.75 11.62
CA PHE A 542 13.63 -13.86 11.22
C PHE A 542 12.64 -13.68 12.38
N SER A 543 12.13 -12.46 12.54
CA SER A 543 11.21 -12.12 13.62
C SER A 543 9.76 -12.21 13.13
N VAL A 544 8.92 -12.97 13.84
CA VAL A 544 7.49 -13.05 13.52
C VAL A 544 6.85 -11.68 13.74
N GLY A 545 6.18 -11.17 12.71
CA GLY A 545 5.53 -9.85 12.75
C GLY A 545 6.45 -8.68 12.42
N ASP A 546 7.71 -8.93 12.06
CA ASP A 546 8.60 -7.90 11.52
C ASP A 546 8.44 -7.83 9.99
N TYR A 547 7.62 -6.91 9.53
CA TYR A 547 7.35 -6.71 8.11
C TYR A 547 8.25 -5.65 7.48
N SER A 548 9.24 -5.13 8.22
CA SER A 548 10.16 -4.13 7.68
C SER A 548 11.04 -4.72 6.58
N GLN A 549 11.49 -3.87 5.65
CA GLN A 549 12.48 -4.27 4.66
C GLN A 549 13.77 -4.70 5.38
N TYR A 550 14.23 -5.92 5.09
CA TYR A 550 15.46 -6.46 5.66
C TYR A 550 16.65 -6.28 4.71
N MET A 551 16.50 -6.69 3.44
CA MET A 551 17.60 -6.70 2.46
C MET A 551 17.08 -6.75 1.03
N ASP A 552 17.62 -5.92 0.14
CA ASP A 552 17.49 -6.07 -1.30
C ASP A 552 18.72 -6.84 -1.83
N LEU A 553 18.50 -7.83 -2.69
CA LEU A 553 19.52 -8.70 -3.25
C LEU A 553 19.45 -8.67 -4.78
N ALA A 554 20.57 -8.43 -5.44
CA ALA A 554 20.70 -8.59 -6.89
C ALA A 554 21.84 -9.57 -7.22
N ILE A 555 21.52 -10.63 -7.94
CA ILE A 555 22.48 -11.68 -8.31
C ILE A 555 23.12 -11.30 -9.64
N ASN A 556 24.44 -11.10 -9.64
CA ASN A 556 25.18 -10.67 -10.82
C ASN A 556 25.75 -11.85 -11.60
N VAL A 557 26.27 -12.86 -10.89
CA VAL A 557 26.88 -14.07 -11.46
C VAL A 557 26.47 -15.28 -10.63
N TRP A 558 26.02 -16.35 -11.28
CA TRP A 558 25.68 -17.62 -10.63
C TRP A 558 26.06 -18.82 -11.50
N GLU A 559 27.37 -19.10 -11.61
CA GLU A 559 27.86 -20.21 -12.44
C GLU A 559 27.66 -21.56 -11.75
N THR A 560 26.93 -22.48 -12.37
CA THR A 560 26.68 -23.83 -11.80
C THR A 560 27.64 -24.89 -12.35
N ASN A 561 28.58 -24.49 -13.21
CA ASN A 561 29.59 -25.32 -13.84
C ASN A 561 30.97 -24.62 -13.80
N GLY A 562 32.02 -25.34 -14.20
CA GLY A 562 33.38 -24.78 -14.24
C GLY A 562 33.90 -24.45 -12.84
N LEU A 563 34.24 -23.18 -12.62
CA LEU A 563 34.80 -22.68 -11.36
C LEU A 563 33.74 -22.38 -10.29
N HIS A 564 32.46 -22.51 -10.62
CA HIS A 564 31.34 -22.22 -9.72
C HIS A 564 31.37 -20.81 -9.12
N HIS A 565 31.86 -19.81 -9.88
CA HIS A 565 31.95 -18.43 -9.41
C HIS A 565 30.54 -17.86 -9.14
N LYS A 566 30.38 -17.27 -7.96
CA LYS A 566 29.15 -16.55 -7.56
C LYS A 566 29.48 -15.10 -7.26
N GLN A 567 28.59 -14.20 -7.68
CA GLN A 567 28.66 -12.79 -7.32
C GLN A 567 27.25 -12.22 -7.13
N TRP A 568 27.05 -11.47 -6.06
CA TRP A 568 25.81 -10.75 -5.81
C TRP A 568 26.07 -9.45 -5.04
N THR A 569 25.08 -8.57 -5.06
CA THR A 569 25.03 -7.36 -4.25
C THR A 569 23.87 -7.44 -3.26
N ALA A 570 24.12 -6.98 -2.04
CA ALA A 570 23.11 -6.82 -1.01
C ALA A 570 23.03 -5.36 -0.57
N VAL A 571 21.83 -4.83 -0.39
CA VAL A 571 21.56 -3.50 0.13
C VAL A 571 20.64 -3.63 1.33
N THR A 572 21.03 -3.08 2.48
CA THR A 572 20.24 -3.17 3.72
C THR A 572 19.95 -1.76 4.27
N PRO A 573 18.76 -1.51 4.83
CA PRO A 573 18.44 -0.22 5.46
C PRO A 573 19.17 -0.01 6.80
N GLY A 574 19.70 -1.08 7.40
CA GLY A 574 20.44 -1.05 8.66
C GLY A 574 21.75 -1.83 8.61
N SER A 575 22.39 -1.95 9.78
CA SER A 575 23.59 -2.78 9.98
C SER A 575 23.25 -4.04 10.78
N GLY A 576 23.94 -5.15 10.51
CA GLY A 576 23.73 -6.40 11.22
C GLY A 576 24.63 -7.53 10.71
N ASN A 577 24.28 -8.77 11.05
CA ASN A 577 24.97 -9.96 10.54
C ASN A 577 23.94 -10.94 9.97
N ALA A 578 24.27 -11.52 8.81
CA ALA A 578 23.49 -12.57 8.17
C ALA A 578 24.32 -13.84 8.00
N THR A 579 23.66 -14.99 8.13
CA THR A 579 24.18 -16.28 7.69
C THR A 579 23.74 -16.51 6.25
N PHE A 580 24.70 -16.72 5.36
CA PHE A 580 24.48 -17.08 3.97
C PHE A 580 24.68 -18.59 3.81
N PHE A 581 23.79 -19.24 3.06
CA PHE A 581 23.95 -20.61 2.57
C PHE A 581 23.98 -20.55 1.05
N ILE A 582 25.07 -21.04 0.47
CA ILE A 582 25.35 -20.98 -0.97
C ILE A 582 25.48 -22.40 -1.48
N GLY A 583 24.52 -22.82 -2.31
CA GLY A 583 24.53 -24.09 -3.02
C GLY A 583 25.12 -23.98 -4.43
N ASP A 584 24.90 -25.03 -5.21
CA ASP A 584 25.45 -25.18 -6.56
C ASP A 584 26.98 -25.01 -6.62
N LEU A 585 27.69 -25.42 -5.56
CA LEU A 585 29.15 -25.49 -5.50
C LEU A 585 29.61 -26.92 -5.75
N LYS A 586 30.89 -27.10 -6.09
CA LYS A 586 31.51 -28.42 -6.18
C LYS A 586 31.66 -29.00 -4.77
N PRO A 587 31.24 -30.25 -4.47
CA PRO A 587 31.32 -30.83 -3.14
C PRO A 587 32.75 -30.95 -2.60
N TYR A 588 32.94 -30.67 -1.31
CA TYR A 588 34.23 -30.72 -0.60
C TYR A 588 35.33 -29.81 -1.18
N THR A 589 34.97 -28.79 -1.94
CA THR A 589 35.92 -27.83 -2.53
C THR A 589 36.07 -26.61 -1.61
N PRO A 590 37.29 -26.14 -1.32
CA PRO A 590 37.50 -24.89 -0.62
C PRO A 590 37.19 -23.70 -1.53
N TYR A 591 36.47 -22.70 -1.02
CA TYR A 591 36.23 -21.43 -1.69
C TYR A 591 36.67 -20.25 -0.82
N LEU A 592 37.08 -19.18 -1.47
CA LEU A 592 37.34 -17.88 -0.90
C LEU A 592 36.08 -17.03 -0.98
N VAL A 593 35.59 -16.60 0.17
CA VAL A 593 34.49 -15.64 0.28
C VAL A 593 35.09 -14.24 0.39
N LYS A 594 34.73 -13.34 -0.53
CA LYS A 594 35.11 -11.93 -0.48
C LYS A 594 33.90 -11.03 -0.23
N GLN A 595 34.12 -10.00 0.56
CA GLN A 595 33.18 -8.91 0.81
C GLN A 595 33.85 -7.60 0.40
N ASP A 596 33.24 -6.89 -0.56
CA ASP A 596 33.77 -5.65 -1.14
C ASP A 596 35.25 -5.78 -1.59
N GLY A 597 35.56 -6.91 -2.24
CA GLY A 597 36.89 -7.27 -2.70
C GLY A 597 37.86 -7.75 -1.61
N THR A 598 37.49 -7.66 -0.34
CA THR A 598 38.31 -8.12 0.79
C THR A 598 37.95 -9.55 1.17
N SER A 599 38.94 -10.44 1.26
CA SER A 599 38.74 -11.81 1.72
C SER A 599 38.22 -11.86 3.15
N LEU A 600 37.03 -12.43 3.33
CA LEU A 600 36.36 -12.57 4.62
C LEU A 600 36.70 -13.92 5.28
N LEU A 601 36.63 -15.00 4.50
CA LEU A 601 36.82 -16.37 4.99
C LEU A 601 37.21 -17.31 3.84
N ALA A 602 38.02 -18.32 4.13
CA ALA A 602 38.13 -19.53 3.32
C ALA A 602 37.31 -20.63 3.99
N SER A 603 36.37 -21.25 3.26
CA SER A 603 35.52 -22.33 3.77
C SER A 603 35.37 -23.42 2.72
N SER A 604 35.06 -24.65 3.12
CA SER A 604 34.75 -25.73 2.17
C SER A 604 33.25 -25.92 2.05
N SER A 605 32.79 -26.27 0.85
CA SER A 605 31.44 -26.78 0.65
C SER A 605 31.30 -28.17 1.28
N ASP A 606 30.07 -28.54 1.64
CA ASP A 606 29.74 -29.86 2.17
C ASP A 606 29.61 -30.92 1.06
N ASN A 607 29.12 -32.10 1.42
CA ASN A 607 28.93 -33.21 0.49
C ASN A 607 27.80 -33.00 -0.53
N LEU A 608 26.96 -31.98 -0.33
CA LEU A 608 25.89 -31.57 -1.21
C LEU A 608 26.28 -30.36 -2.06
N GLY A 609 27.50 -29.84 -1.92
CA GLY A 609 27.92 -28.63 -2.62
C GLY A 609 27.32 -27.37 -2.01
N VAL A 610 27.07 -27.36 -0.70
CA VAL A 610 26.57 -26.20 0.04
C VAL A 610 27.64 -25.66 0.98
N MET A 611 27.82 -24.34 1.02
CA MET A 611 28.69 -23.65 1.96
C MET A 611 27.86 -22.69 2.83
N SER A 612 28.27 -22.49 4.07
CA SER A 612 27.71 -21.43 4.93
C SER A 612 28.78 -20.50 5.48
N PHE A 613 28.48 -19.20 5.54
CA PHE A 613 29.33 -18.22 6.23
C PHE A 613 28.49 -17.10 6.85
N ILE A 614 29.06 -16.41 7.84
CA ILE A 614 28.45 -15.23 8.47
C ILE A 614 29.17 -14.00 7.96
N ALA A 615 28.43 -13.00 7.48
CA ALA A 615 28.98 -11.72 7.09
C ALA A 615 28.22 -10.56 7.74
N SER A 616 28.97 -9.53 8.11
CA SER A 616 28.44 -8.27 8.60
C SER A 616 28.07 -7.35 7.44
N TYR A 617 26.92 -6.71 7.50
CA TYR A 617 26.49 -5.71 6.53
C TYR A 617 26.25 -4.35 7.22
N GLY A 618 26.42 -3.27 6.46
CA GLY A 618 26.12 -1.90 6.89
C GLY A 618 24.98 -1.30 6.06
N ALA A 619 24.58 -0.06 6.36
CA ALA A 619 23.54 0.68 5.62
C ALA A 619 24.04 1.19 4.24
N THR A 620 24.68 0.31 3.48
CA THR A 620 25.31 0.57 2.18
C THR A 620 25.18 -0.67 1.31
N THR A 621 25.42 -0.52 0.01
CA THR A 621 25.59 -1.67 -0.88
C THR A 621 26.85 -2.44 -0.52
N THR A 622 26.73 -3.76 -0.37
CA THR A 622 27.85 -4.70 -0.14
C THR A 622 27.91 -5.70 -1.29
N ASN A 623 29.09 -5.88 -1.85
CA ASN A 623 29.37 -6.85 -2.90
C ASN A 623 29.93 -8.14 -2.29
N TYR A 624 29.38 -9.27 -2.67
CA TYR A 624 29.88 -10.58 -2.25
C TYR A 624 30.36 -11.37 -3.47
N GLN A 625 31.46 -12.08 -3.31
CA GLN A 625 32.04 -12.96 -4.31
C GLN A 625 32.46 -14.28 -3.68
N ILE A 626 32.27 -15.37 -4.41
CA ILE A 626 32.75 -16.70 -4.06
C ILE A 626 33.56 -17.23 -5.22
N GLU A 627 34.84 -17.47 -4.96
CA GLU A 627 35.81 -17.98 -5.93
C GLU A 627 36.37 -19.31 -5.41
N ASP A 628 36.61 -20.28 -6.28
CA ASP A 628 37.30 -21.51 -5.89
C ASP A 628 38.68 -21.15 -5.35
N ALA A 629 38.99 -21.62 -4.14
CA ALA A 629 40.24 -21.23 -3.47
C ALA A 629 41.45 -21.87 -4.16
N SER A 630 41.27 -22.96 -4.93
CA SER A 630 42.37 -23.56 -5.67
C SER A 630 42.96 -22.59 -6.71
N VAL A 631 42.15 -21.68 -7.26
CA VAL A 631 42.58 -20.72 -8.30
C VAL A 631 43.35 -19.52 -7.73
N ALA A 632 43.50 -19.40 -6.40
CA ALA A 632 44.11 -18.23 -5.76
C ALA A 632 45.40 -18.52 -4.98
N VAL A 633 45.78 -19.79 -4.85
CA VAL A 633 47.08 -20.17 -4.27
C VAL A 633 48.10 -20.14 -5.40
N ASP A 634 49.21 -19.45 -5.19
CA ASP A 634 50.39 -19.36 -6.04
C ASP A 634 51.57 -19.64 -5.09
N THR A 635 51.95 -20.91 -4.99
CA THR A 635 52.80 -21.45 -3.94
C THR A 635 54.26 -21.01 -4.11
N ASP A 636 54.71 -20.76 -5.34
CA ASP A 636 56.07 -20.30 -5.62
C ASP A 636 56.19 -18.80 -5.94
N GLY A 637 55.06 -18.11 -6.12
CA GLY A 637 54.97 -16.67 -6.27
C GLY A 637 55.33 -16.15 -7.66
N ASP A 638 55.29 -17.01 -8.69
CA ASP A 638 55.60 -16.61 -10.06
C ASP A 638 54.49 -15.75 -10.72
N GLY A 639 53.30 -15.73 -10.11
CA GLY A 639 52.12 -15.01 -10.57
C GLY A 639 51.11 -15.88 -11.35
N VAL A 640 51.30 -17.19 -11.36
CA VAL A 640 50.37 -18.21 -11.84
C VAL A 640 49.82 -18.97 -10.62
N SER A 641 48.53 -19.30 -10.61
CA SER A 641 47.98 -20.07 -9.49
C SER A 641 48.31 -21.57 -9.63
N ASP A 642 48.56 -22.27 -8.52
CA ASP A 642 48.71 -23.72 -8.39
C ASP A 642 47.67 -24.50 -9.21
N ASN A 643 46.43 -24.03 -9.24
CA ASN A 643 45.38 -24.72 -9.99
C ASN A 643 45.45 -24.52 -11.50
N TYR A 644 45.96 -23.38 -11.97
CA TYR A 644 46.24 -23.21 -13.41
C TYR A 644 47.33 -24.19 -13.82
N GLU A 645 48.39 -24.26 -13.03
CA GLU A 645 49.54 -25.13 -13.26
C GLU A 645 49.16 -26.61 -13.20
N GLN A 646 48.38 -27.02 -12.19
CA GLN A 646 47.80 -28.35 -12.06
C GLN A 646 46.81 -28.70 -13.20
N CYS A 647 46.22 -27.71 -13.84
CA CYS A 647 45.26 -27.90 -14.93
C CYS A 647 45.88 -27.63 -16.31
N TYR A 648 47.20 -27.46 -16.42
CA TYR A 648 47.84 -26.97 -17.63
C TYR A 648 47.52 -27.84 -18.85
N ASP A 649 47.45 -29.17 -18.68
CA ASP A 649 47.08 -30.12 -19.75
C ASP A 649 45.55 -30.30 -19.96
N GLY A 650 44.73 -29.58 -19.18
CA GLY A 650 43.28 -29.69 -19.14
C GLY A 650 42.71 -30.77 -18.21
N ASN A 651 43.54 -31.46 -17.43
CA ASN A 651 43.17 -32.53 -16.50
C ASN A 651 43.43 -32.15 -15.03
N CYS A 652 42.62 -31.24 -14.52
CA CYS A 652 42.63 -30.76 -13.13
C CYS A 652 42.47 -31.84 -12.02
N ILE A 653 42.19 -33.10 -12.36
CA ILE A 653 41.93 -34.15 -11.35
C ILE A 653 43.22 -34.89 -10.98
N ASN A 654 44.10 -35.14 -11.94
CA ASN A 654 45.29 -35.96 -11.73
C ASN A 654 46.53 -35.12 -11.95
N TYR A 655 46.99 -34.47 -10.89
CA TYR A 655 48.22 -33.71 -10.91
C TYR A 655 49.43 -34.58 -11.23
N ASN A 656 50.10 -34.31 -12.35
CA ASN A 656 51.23 -35.02 -12.90
C ASN A 656 52.35 -34.03 -13.29
N PRO A 657 53.04 -33.41 -12.32
CA PRO A 657 53.97 -32.33 -12.58
C PRO A 657 55.13 -32.79 -13.46
N TYR A 658 55.45 -32.01 -14.48
CA TYR A 658 56.63 -32.20 -15.30
C TYR A 658 57.89 -31.96 -14.45
N GLN A 659 58.80 -32.92 -14.51
CA GLN A 659 60.11 -32.81 -13.89
C GLN A 659 61.14 -33.44 -14.84
N PRO A 660 62.06 -32.67 -15.44
CA PRO A 660 62.94 -33.15 -16.50
C PRO A 660 63.72 -34.43 -16.17
N ILE A 661 64.05 -34.63 -14.89
CA ILE A 661 64.84 -35.78 -14.44
C ILE A 661 63.96 -36.90 -13.85
N ASN A 662 62.95 -36.52 -13.06
CA ASN A 662 62.24 -37.46 -12.19
C ASN A 662 60.85 -37.82 -12.72
N ASN A 663 60.26 -37.00 -13.59
CA ASN A 663 58.98 -37.23 -14.26
C ASN A 663 58.92 -36.51 -15.63
N PRO A 664 59.73 -36.92 -16.61
CA PRO A 664 59.77 -36.28 -17.94
C PRO A 664 58.53 -36.57 -18.80
N GLU A 665 57.62 -37.43 -18.32
CA GLU A 665 56.30 -37.67 -18.93
C GLU A 665 55.19 -36.91 -18.17
N GLY A 666 55.57 -36.03 -17.24
CA GLY A 666 54.65 -35.10 -16.60
C GLY A 666 53.96 -34.21 -17.63
N THR A 667 52.71 -33.88 -17.38
CA THR A 667 51.88 -33.10 -18.30
C THR A 667 51.41 -31.78 -17.69
N ASP A 668 51.50 -31.65 -16.37
CA ASP A 668 51.17 -30.43 -15.63
C ASP A 668 52.43 -29.62 -15.31
N ILE A 669 52.24 -28.35 -15.01
CA ILE A 669 53.29 -27.47 -14.48
C ILE A 669 53.54 -27.84 -13.00
N ASP A 670 54.79 -27.77 -12.51
CA ASP A 670 55.09 -28.05 -11.10
C ASP A 670 54.77 -26.84 -10.21
N ILE A 671 53.60 -26.86 -9.56
CA ILE A 671 53.02 -25.84 -8.66
C ILE A 671 53.94 -25.30 -7.53
N ASN A 672 55.14 -25.83 -7.37
CA ASN A 672 56.10 -25.37 -6.36
C ASN A 672 57.38 -24.78 -6.98
N LYS A 673 57.41 -24.61 -8.30
CA LYS A 673 58.56 -24.14 -9.04
C LYS A 673 58.16 -23.05 -10.02
N ILE A 674 58.78 -21.90 -9.81
CA ILE A 674 58.73 -20.76 -10.72
C ILE A 674 59.05 -21.14 -12.17
N ASP A 675 59.93 -22.14 -12.39
CA ASP A 675 60.40 -22.63 -13.69
C ASP A 675 60.35 -24.16 -13.67
N THR A 676 59.34 -24.72 -14.34
CA THR A 676 59.02 -26.14 -14.26
C THR A 676 59.98 -27.02 -15.05
N ASP A 677 60.33 -26.62 -16.28
CA ASP A 677 61.20 -27.40 -17.15
C ASP A 677 62.70 -27.09 -16.96
N GLY A 678 63.02 -26.02 -16.26
CA GLY A 678 64.38 -25.63 -15.91
C GLY A 678 65.15 -24.98 -17.06
N ASP A 679 64.46 -24.44 -18.08
CA ASP A 679 65.08 -23.75 -19.21
C ASP A 679 65.58 -22.33 -18.86
N GLY A 680 65.17 -21.80 -17.69
CA GLY A 680 65.52 -20.49 -17.18
C GLY A 680 64.42 -19.43 -17.31
N TRP A 681 63.25 -19.77 -17.85
CA TRP A 681 62.07 -18.90 -17.91
C TRP A 681 61.04 -19.33 -16.87
N SER A 682 60.31 -18.35 -16.33
CA SER A 682 59.20 -18.70 -15.44
C SER A 682 58.00 -19.18 -16.23
N ASP A 683 57.25 -20.11 -15.63
CA ASP A 683 56.05 -20.71 -16.22
C ASP A 683 55.04 -19.62 -16.63
N ARG A 684 54.96 -18.54 -15.83
CA ARG A 684 54.24 -17.31 -16.19
C ARG A 684 54.65 -16.70 -17.52
N ILE A 685 55.94 -16.44 -17.73
CA ILE A 685 56.41 -15.77 -18.95
C ILE A 685 56.10 -16.64 -20.16
N GLU A 686 56.31 -17.93 -20.03
CA GLU A 686 56.03 -18.87 -21.11
C GLU A 686 54.54 -18.90 -21.48
N ALA A 687 53.66 -18.94 -20.47
CA ALA A 687 52.22 -18.84 -20.67
C ALA A 687 51.81 -17.54 -21.37
N VAL A 688 52.44 -16.41 -21.03
CA VAL A 688 52.15 -15.09 -21.64
C VAL A 688 52.62 -15.03 -23.10
N TYR A 689 53.79 -15.57 -23.43
CA TYR A 689 54.36 -15.51 -24.78
C TYR A 689 54.04 -16.75 -25.63
N GLY A 690 53.23 -17.67 -25.10
CA GLY A 690 52.72 -18.84 -25.81
C GLY A 690 53.75 -19.93 -26.09
N SER A 691 54.79 -20.01 -25.25
CA SER A 691 55.71 -21.16 -25.21
C SER A 691 55.25 -22.19 -24.18
N SER A 692 55.88 -23.36 -24.21
CA SER A 692 55.48 -24.53 -23.42
C SER A 692 56.35 -24.68 -22.18
N ALA A 693 55.80 -24.38 -21.01
CA ALA A 693 56.45 -24.47 -19.68
C ALA A 693 56.83 -25.88 -19.19
N ILE A 694 56.71 -26.88 -20.07
CA ILE A 694 57.06 -28.28 -19.81
C ILE A 694 57.99 -28.83 -20.89
N ASP A 695 58.41 -28.00 -21.86
CA ASP A 695 59.28 -28.39 -22.96
C ASP A 695 60.53 -27.52 -22.94
N LEU A 696 61.63 -28.06 -22.40
CA LEU A 696 62.93 -27.41 -22.25
C LEU A 696 63.47 -26.75 -23.55
N ASP A 697 63.01 -27.19 -24.72
CA ASP A 697 63.41 -26.63 -26.01
C ASP A 697 62.45 -25.53 -26.54
N SER A 698 61.32 -25.31 -25.86
CA SER A 698 60.26 -24.36 -26.20
C SER A 698 60.49 -23.01 -25.50
N LEU A 699 61.48 -22.26 -25.95
CA LEU A 699 61.75 -20.94 -25.38
C LEU A 699 60.69 -19.89 -25.79
N PRO A 700 60.25 -18.99 -24.88
CA PRO A 700 59.39 -17.87 -25.23
C PRO A 700 60.09 -16.91 -26.20
N VAL A 701 59.41 -16.56 -27.30
CA VAL A 701 59.93 -15.56 -28.26
C VAL A 701 59.57 -14.17 -27.77
N ILE A 702 60.35 -13.66 -26.83
CA ILE A 702 60.16 -12.32 -26.28
C ILE A 702 60.80 -11.31 -27.25
N PRO A 703 60.09 -10.25 -27.66
CA PRO A 703 60.68 -9.18 -28.43
C PRO A 703 61.76 -8.50 -27.57
N VAL A 704 63.04 -8.70 -27.90
CA VAL A 704 64.13 -7.92 -27.30
C VAL A 704 64.14 -6.52 -27.92
N ASP A 705 63.09 -5.76 -27.64
CA ASP A 705 62.82 -4.43 -28.20
C ASP A 705 63.43 -3.29 -27.36
N GLY A 706 63.90 -3.58 -26.15
CA GLY A 706 64.50 -2.61 -25.24
C GLY A 706 63.47 -1.73 -24.52
N ASP A 707 62.18 -2.06 -24.56
CA ASP A 707 61.16 -1.36 -23.77
C ASP A 707 61.10 -1.92 -22.34
N VAL A 708 61.99 -1.45 -21.48
CA VAL A 708 62.22 -2.03 -20.14
C VAL A 708 61.25 -1.48 -19.10
N ASN A 709 60.65 -0.32 -19.32
CA ASN A 709 59.59 0.20 -18.47
C ASN A 709 58.17 -0.19 -18.94
N LEU A 710 58.07 -0.92 -20.05
CA LEU A 710 56.83 -1.45 -20.65
C LEU A 710 55.84 -0.32 -21.02
N ASP A 711 56.35 0.84 -21.44
CA ASP A 711 55.50 1.99 -21.84
C ASP A 711 55.20 2.03 -23.36
N GLY A 712 55.68 1.04 -24.10
CA GLY A 712 55.55 0.89 -25.53
C GLY A 712 56.63 1.61 -26.34
N LEU A 713 57.61 2.25 -25.70
CA LEU A 713 58.65 3.05 -26.36
C LEU A 713 60.05 2.76 -25.80
N THR A 714 60.95 2.33 -26.67
CA THR A 714 62.38 2.22 -26.35
C THR A 714 63.04 3.60 -26.21
N GLN A 715 63.26 4.10 -24.99
CA GLN A 715 63.79 5.44 -24.73
C GLN A 715 64.93 5.48 -23.69
N ALA A 716 65.45 6.69 -23.41
CA ALA A 716 66.56 6.87 -22.47
C ALA A 716 66.22 6.43 -21.03
N ASN A 717 64.93 6.36 -20.68
CA ASN A 717 64.45 5.88 -19.39
C ASN A 717 64.72 4.38 -19.22
N ASP A 718 64.54 3.58 -20.28
CA ASP A 718 64.76 2.14 -20.29
C ASP A 718 66.24 1.81 -20.12
N ILE A 719 67.10 2.52 -20.84
CA ILE A 719 68.55 2.42 -20.71
C ILE A 719 68.99 2.77 -19.27
N LEU A 720 68.37 3.79 -18.68
CA LEU A 720 68.66 4.18 -17.31
C LEU A 720 68.20 3.11 -16.31
N LEU A 721 67.08 2.42 -16.56
CA LEU A 721 66.61 1.30 -15.75
C LEU A 721 67.58 0.11 -15.82
N VAL A 722 68.01 -0.28 -17.02
CA VAL A 722 69.02 -1.33 -17.23
C VAL A 722 70.35 -0.97 -16.54
N GLN A 723 70.82 0.26 -16.72
CA GLN A 723 72.04 0.74 -16.07
C GLN A 723 71.92 0.68 -14.55
N ARG A 724 70.79 1.12 -13.99
CA ARG A 724 70.55 1.07 -12.55
C ARG A 724 70.47 -0.36 -12.04
N HIS A 725 69.88 -1.28 -12.80
CA HIS A 725 69.84 -2.70 -12.46
C HIS A 725 71.24 -3.31 -12.38
N ILE A 726 72.05 -3.13 -13.42
CA ILE A 726 73.44 -3.63 -13.48
C ILE A 726 74.31 -3.06 -12.34
N LEU A 727 74.04 -1.82 -11.90
CA LEU A 727 74.74 -1.19 -10.78
C LEU A 727 74.17 -1.58 -9.40
N GLY A 728 73.12 -2.41 -9.33
CA GLY A 728 72.43 -2.78 -8.09
C GLY A 728 71.62 -1.64 -7.44
N LEU A 729 71.24 -0.63 -8.23
CA LEU A 729 70.49 0.57 -7.82
C LEU A 729 68.97 0.48 -8.13
N ALA A 730 68.55 -0.58 -8.80
CA ALA A 730 67.15 -0.93 -9.07
C ALA A 730 67.03 -2.45 -9.21
N THR A 731 65.89 -3.02 -8.84
CA THR A 731 65.52 -4.39 -9.16
C THR A 731 64.54 -4.33 -10.33
N LEU A 732 64.79 -5.12 -11.37
CA LEU A 732 63.87 -5.30 -12.49
C LEU A 732 63.15 -6.63 -12.28
N ASN A 733 61.90 -6.73 -12.70
CA ASN A 733 61.21 -8.02 -12.76
C ASN A 733 61.68 -8.82 -14.00
N GLU A 734 61.25 -10.08 -14.10
CA GLU A 734 61.70 -10.99 -15.16
C GLU A 734 61.32 -10.52 -16.57
N GLU A 735 60.10 -10.00 -16.75
CA GLU A 735 59.64 -9.42 -18.03
C GLU A 735 60.53 -8.24 -18.46
N GLN A 736 60.84 -7.34 -17.52
CA GLN A 736 61.72 -6.20 -17.78
C GLN A 736 63.16 -6.63 -18.11
N ILE A 737 63.64 -7.72 -17.49
CA ILE A 737 64.95 -8.31 -17.82
C ILE A 737 64.91 -8.87 -19.24
N ALA A 738 63.86 -9.58 -19.61
CA ALA A 738 63.70 -10.21 -20.91
C ALA A 738 63.71 -9.20 -22.08
N HIS A 739 63.01 -8.07 -21.92
CA HIS A 739 63.00 -6.98 -22.89
C HIS A 739 64.39 -6.33 -23.08
N ALA A 740 65.27 -6.45 -22.09
CA ALA A 740 66.60 -5.86 -22.06
C ALA A 740 67.75 -6.83 -22.39
N ASP A 741 67.46 -8.13 -22.45
CA ASP A 741 68.47 -9.18 -22.52
C ASP A 741 68.89 -9.50 -23.96
N TYR A 742 69.87 -8.74 -24.45
CA TYR A 742 70.33 -8.78 -25.83
C TYR A 742 71.39 -9.86 -26.11
N ARG A 743 71.90 -10.60 -25.11
CA ARG A 743 72.92 -11.64 -25.32
C ARG A 743 72.51 -13.03 -24.83
N PRO A 744 72.93 -14.08 -25.57
CA PRO A 744 73.52 -14.02 -26.91
C PRO A 744 72.51 -13.47 -27.93
N GLN A 745 73.03 -12.76 -28.94
CA GLN A 745 72.19 -12.05 -29.91
C GLN A 745 71.18 -13.04 -30.53
N SER A 746 69.88 -12.75 -30.37
CA SER A 746 68.68 -13.55 -30.76
C SER A 746 68.12 -14.58 -29.77
N ALA A 747 68.71 -14.78 -28.60
CA ALA A 747 68.15 -15.61 -27.52
C ALA A 747 68.82 -15.21 -26.19
N GLY A 748 68.27 -14.22 -25.48
CA GLY A 748 68.78 -13.77 -24.18
C GLY A 748 69.09 -14.94 -23.24
N ASP A 749 70.14 -14.82 -22.41
CA ASP A 749 70.57 -15.86 -21.47
C ASP A 749 69.97 -15.73 -20.06
N GLY A 750 68.95 -14.90 -19.91
CA GLY A 750 68.28 -14.58 -18.65
C GLY A 750 69.10 -13.66 -17.74
N SER A 751 70.29 -13.22 -18.15
CA SER A 751 71.18 -12.42 -17.31
C SER A 751 71.45 -11.04 -17.90
N LEU A 752 70.91 -10.01 -17.25
CA LEU A 752 71.16 -8.63 -17.68
C LEU A 752 72.55 -8.14 -17.26
N THR A 753 73.51 -8.14 -18.19
CA THR A 753 74.89 -7.73 -17.94
C THR A 753 75.28 -6.42 -18.63
N LEU A 754 76.50 -5.95 -18.35
CA LEU A 754 77.07 -4.79 -19.07
C LEU A 754 77.14 -5.03 -20.60
N ALA A 755 77.26 -6.28 -21.05
CA ALA A 755 77.29 -6.60 -22.46
C ALA A 755 75.95 -6.30 -23.15
N ASP A 756 74.85 -6.59 -22.47
CA ASP A 756 73.47 -6.36 -22.92
C ASP A 756 73.19 -4.87 -23.02
N MET A 757 73.56 -4.12 -21.98
CA MET A 757 73.45 -2.66 -21.98
C MET A 757 74.23 -2.01 -23.13
N ILE A 758 75.40 -2.55 -23.51
CA ILE A 758 76.18 -2.02 -24.65
C ILE A 758 75.47 -2.27 -25.98
N ILE A 759 74.86 -3.45 -26.17
CA ILE A 759 74.09 -3.76 -27.37
C ILE A 759 72.82 -2.93 -27.42
N PHE A 760 72.13 -2.80 -26.30
CA PHE A 760 70.96 -1.95 -26.16
C PHE A 760 71.30 -0.49 -26.51
N LEU A 761 72.34 0.10 -25.90
CA LEU A 761 72.83 1.45 -26.25
C LEU A 761 73.14 1.58 -27.75
N LYS A 762 73.80 0.58 -28.33
CA LYS A 762 74.13 0.57 -29.76
C LYS A 762 72.88 0.56 -30.65
N ASN A 763 71.87 -0.26 -30.30
CA ASN A 763 70.62 -0.34 -31.04
C ASN A 763 69.83 0.97 -30.88
N TYR A 764 69.76 1.53 -29.67
CA TYR A 764 69.09 2.80 -29.38
C TYR A 764 69.64 3.97 -30.21
N PHE A 765 70.97 4.08 -30.36
CA PHE A 765 71.59 5.15 -31.17
C PHE A 765 71.63 4.85 -32.68
N ALA A 766 71.25 3.64 -33.11
CA ALA A 766 71.19 3.27 -34.53
C ALA A 766 69.85 3.63 -35.19
N TYR A 767 68.81 3.85 -34.38
CA TYR A 767 67.55 4.49 -34.76
C TYR A 767 67.62 6.00 -34.51
#